data_AF-A0A949B953-F1
#
_entry.id   AF-A0A949B953-F1
#
_cell.length_a   1.000
_cell.length_b   1.000
_cell.length_c   1.000
_cell.angle_alpha   90.00
_cell.angle_beta   90.00
_cell.angle_gamma   90.00
#
_symmetry.space_group_name_H-M   'P 1'
#
loop_
_entity.id
_entity.type
_entity.pdbx_description
1 polymer ?
#
loop_
_entity_poly.entity_id
_entity_poly.type
_entity_poly.pdbx_seq_one_letter_code
_entity_poly.pdbx_strand_id
1 'polypeptide(L)'
;AFLNSTVLLGNTYESQLEIIDISEKSSPKLAGSCKIEGVPNGIFVQDNYAYINNSYLDYQTKRYTLESKLFIVDIKNIKNPKVAGSCNIPANSWSVFVKDSFAYTTSSVMDEETKSYSNSVLQVIDITNKNAPLLKGKCSIPGGAWEIDTKDNFLIISNNEGGVNIIDISDSNNPKVVNSLNTGGNSYDITISGNYGYIADGFEGFVIIGLQKEKPEEENITAGDGSNETNTSPRAFIKVFGDKINIVDFIADNPVYFSARDSFDPDGDDISYKWYVNGTEVLNNYPQNSIISESDEELAYLFQKRGDFEISLTVSDGNLTSQAKKQIKVENQPAVIKQIKEHNFDIEIECRLENKGVSNLKDIECYLRTPQTYDPFQVINSIKTNITGVEEVFDDSWNLLSHFKFGKGAVVKKGGMLKAIITASVTMYEYSFPAINSAGKNYDPGDEDLSIYTTDDLFIDSDNPIIIEAAKKTVGDETDPVKKAKKLYKYVAAKLRYDFARAKVNYEFMYASEILKIGKGVCADYAILYAALLRASGIPARVVGGIPSFLILSEKGQELDVGHAWTEVKLPGYGWIPIDITQEQGFMNADHFLNLATEKGSSFLYESQTMDWTSYYFDGFKYKWEGTEQPEADQSLIYRIKNLALSDMQVYGG
;
A
#
# COMPACT_ATOMS: atom_id res chain seq x y z
N ALA A 1 -15.01 8.09 13.91
CA ALA A 1 -14.08 8.46 12.83
C ALA A 1 -14.62 9.69 12.11
N PHE A 2 -13.73 10.45 11.48
CA PHE A 2 -14.07 11.67 10.75
C PHE A 2 -13.47 11.55 9.35
N LEU A 3 -14.28 11.76 8.33
CA LEU A 3 -13.85 11.65 6.94
C LEU A 3 -14.25 12.90 6.18
N ASN A 4 -13.37 13.31 5.29
CA ASN A 4 -13.68 14.26 4.25
C ASN A 4 -14.09 13.48 3.00
N SER A 5 -15.26 13.76 2.45
CA SER A 5 -15.71 13.16 1.19
C SER A 5 -16.03 14.23 0.17
N THR A 6 -15.82 13.91 -1.11
CA THR A 6 -16.14 14.78 -2.25
C THR A 6 -16.78 13.93 -3.34
N VAL A 7 -17.95 14.37 -3.82
CA VAL A 7 -18.64 13.74 -4.94
C VAL A 7 -18.58 14.67 -6.14
N LEU A 8 -18.13 14.14 -7.29
CA LEU A 8 -18.19 14.82 -8.57
C LEU A 8 -19.60 14.68 -9.16
N LEU A 9 -20.27 15.82 -9.33
CA LEU A 9 -21.61 15.91 -9.92
C LEU A 9 -21.54 16.73 -11.21
N GLY A 10 -21.25 16.04 -12.33
CA GLY A 10 -21.03 16.68 -13.62
C GLY A 10 -19.79 17.58 -13.58
N ASN A 11 -19.98 18.90 -13.68
CA ASN A 11 -18.91 19.91 -13.60
C ASN A 11 -18.85 20.61 -12.22
N THR A 12 -19.56 20.10 -11.22
CA THR A 12 -19.62 20.69 -9.87
C THR A 12 -19.23 19.67 -8.80
N TYR A 13 -18.79 20.17 -7.65
CA TYR A 13 -18.35 19.34 -6.52
C TYR A 13 -19.26 19.57 -5.33
N GLU A 14 -19.61 18.49 -4.64
CA GLU A 14 -20.19 18.56 -3.31
C GLU A 14 -19.27 17.84 -2.32
N SER A 15 -18.73 18.60 -1.36
CA SER A 15 -17.87 18.07 -0.32
C SER A 15 -18.54 18.15 1.04
N GLN A 16 -18.19 17.23 1.92
CA GLN A 16 -18.73 17.17 3.27
C GLN A 16 -17.74 16.55 4.26
N LEU A 17 -17.85 16.99 5.50
CA LEU A 17 -17.37 16.23 6.66
C LEU A 17 -18.42 15.17 6.99
N GLU A 18 -17.98 13.92 7.08
CA GLU A 18 -18.76 12.79 7.57
C GLU A 18 -18.23 12.34 8.93
N ILE A 19 -19.13 12.15 9.89
CA ILE A 19 -18.84 11.57 11.19
C ILE A 19 -19.34 10.14 11.17
N ILE A 20 -18.44 9.19 11.29
CA ILE A 20 -18.76 7.76 11.28
C ILE A 20 -18.66 7.22 12.72
N ASP A 21 -19.75 6.65 13.21
CA ASP A 21 -19.78 5.86 14.42
C ASP A 21 -19.08 4.53 14.15
N ILE A 22 -17.98 4.31 14.88
CA ILE A 22 -17.13 3.12 14.81
C ILE A 22 -17.13 2.35 16.13
N SER A 23 -18.12 2.59 16.99
CA SER A 23 -18.30 1.85 18.25
C SER A 23 -18.44 0.34 17.99
N GLU A 24 -19.12 -0.02 16.90
CA GLU A 24 -19.11 -1.35 16.30
C GLU A 24 -18.19 -1.36 15.07
N LYS A 25 -16.92 -1.72 15.27
CA LYS A 25 -15.89 -1.67 14.21
C LYS A 25 -16.23 -2.49 12.96
N SER A 26 -17.02 -3.56 13.10
CA SER A 26 -17.50 -4.40 12.00
C SER A 26 -18.70 -3.82 11.25
N SER A 27 -19.32 -2.75 11.76
CA SER A 27 -20.49 -2.12 11.16
C SER A 27 -20.43 -0.60 11.37
N PRO A 28 -19.46 0.08 10.73
CA PRO A 28 -19.37 1.54 10.77
C PRO A 28 -20.64 2.17 10.21
N LYS A 29 -21.18 3.19 10.89
CA LYS A 29 -22.43 3.85 10.52
C LYS A 29 -22.26 5.35 10.44
N LEU A 30 -22.83 5.99 9.42
CA LEU A 30 -22.87 7.44 9.35
C LEU A 30 -23.68 7.99 10.53
N ALA A 31 -23.03 8.76 11.39
CA ALA A 31 -23.61 9.39 12.57
C ALA A 31 -24.13 10.80 12.28
N GLY A 32 -23.48 11.53 11.37
CA GLY A 32 -23.88 12.85 10.91
C GLY A 32 -22.94 13.40 9.84
N SER A 33 -23.33 14.48 9.19
CA SER A 33 -22.51 15.14 8.18
C SER A 33 -22.72 16.65 8.15
N CYS A 34 -21.72 17.38 7.64
CA CYS A 34 -21.77 18.82 7.39
C CYS A 34 -21.21 19.11 6.01
N LYS A 35 -21.97 19.80 5.15
CA LYS A 35 -21.44 20.25 3.86
C LYS A 35 -20.34 21.28 4.06
N ILE A 36 -19.29 21.17 3.26
CA ILE A 36 -18.15 22.08 3.25
C ILE A 36 -17.89 22.50 1.80
N GLU A 37 -17.50 23.77 1.63
CA GLU A 37 -17.21 24.34 0.33
C GLU A 37 -15.75 24.07 -0.06
N GLY A 38 -15.51 23.76 -1.34
CA GLY A 38 -14.18 23.42 -1.84
C GLY A 38 -13.86 21.93 -1.68
N VAL A 39 -12.66 21.53 -2.11
CA VAL A 39 -12.17 20.15 -2.00
C VAL A 39 -11.33 20.03 -0.73
N PRO A 40 -11.78 19.24 0.27
CA PRO A 40 -11.04 19.05 1.51
C PRO A 40 -9.77 18.23 1.30
N ASN A 41 -8.65 18.67 1.88
CA ASN A 41 -7.35 17.99 1.72
C ASN A 41 -6.94 17.21 2.98
N GLY A 42 -7.12 17.82 4.16
CA GLY A 42 -6.64 17.36 5.45
C GLY A 42 -7.65 17.70 6.54
N ILE A 43 -7.61 16.90 7.61
CA ILE A 43 -8.52 17.02 8.74
C ILE A 43 -7.76 16.77 10.05
N PHE A 44 -7.98 17.64 11.01
CA PHE A 44 -7.56 17.44 12.38
C PHE A 44 -8.76 17.56 13.30
N VAL A 45 -8.83 16.74 14.34
CA VAL A 45 -9.92 16.80 15.31
C VAL A 45 -9.34 16.96 16.69
N GLN A 46 -9.77 18.02 17.38
CA GLN A 46 -9.40 18.27 18.76
C GLN A 46 -10.66 18.71 19.53
N ASP A 47 -10.88 18.06 20.67
CA ASP A 47 -12.02 18.33 21.55
C ASP A 47 -13.36 18.20 20.80
N ASN A 48 -14.12 19.31 20.73
CA ASN A 48 -15.44 19.38 20.07
C ASN A 48 -15.37 20.04 18.68
N TYR A 49 -14.19 20.10 18.06
CA TYR A 49 -14.02 20.75 16.75
C TYR A 49 -13.23 19.90 15.76
N ALA A 50 -13.68 19.91 14.51
CA ALA A 50 -12.91 19.44 13.37
C ALA A 50 -12.38 20.65 12.58
N TYR A 51 -11.11 20.58 12.17
CA TYR A 51 -10.39 21.60 11.43
C TYR A 51 -10.05 21.03 10.07
N ILE A 52 -10.51 21.69 9.01
CA ILE A 52 -10.51 21.11 7.67
C ILE A 52 -9.99 22.15 6.70
N ASN A 53 -8.86 21.89 6.07
CA ASN A 53 -8.37 22.72 4.98
C ASN A 53 -9.06 22.31 3.67
N ASN A 54 -9.41 23.29 2.85
CA ASN A 54 -10.11 23.08 1.59
C ASN A 54 -9.44 23.91 0.51
N SER A 55 -9.21 23.27 -0.64
CA SER A 55 -8.64 23.91 -1.82
C SER A 55 -9.64 23.97 -2.97
N TYR A 56 -9.48 24.97 -3.82
CA TYR A 56 -10.32 25.19 -4.99
C TYR A 56 -9.52 24.85 -6.26
N LEU A 57 -9.55 23.59 -6.68
CA LEU A 57 -8.80 23.11 -7.85
C LEU A 57 -9.68 23.12 -9.12
N ASP A 58 -9.18 23.69 -10.21
CA ASP A 58 -9.74 23.52 -11.55
C ASP A 58 -9.04 22.34 -12.22
N TYR A 59 -9.80 21.27 -12.46
CA TYR A 59 -9.28 20.02 -13.02
C TYR A 59 -9.06 20.08 -14.54
N GLN A 60 -9.68 21.02 -15.26
CA GLN A 60 -9.39 21.21 -16.69
C GLN A 60 -8.03 21.85 -16.88
N THR A 61 -7.70 22.83 -16.04
CA THR A 61 -6.41 23.52 -16.08
C THR A 61 -5.36 22.91 -15.15
N LYS A 62 -5.75 21.96 -14.29
CA LYS A 62 -4.95 21.37 -13.20
C LYS A 62 -4.31 22.44 -12.31
N ARG A 63 -5.03 23.53 -12.05
CA ARG A 63 -4.53 24.69 -11.31
C ARG A 63 -5.46 25.06 -10.17
N TYR A 64 -4.87 25.42 -9.03
CA TYR A 64 -5.63 26.02 -7.94
C TYR A 64 -6.11 27.41 -8.36
N THR A 65 -7.42 27.64 -8.24
CA THR A 65 -8.13 28.76 -8.85
C THR A 65 -8.23 29.99 -7.96
N LEU A 66 -8.17 29.81 -6.63
CA LEU A 66 -8.44 30.83 -5.60
C LEU A 66 -7.66 30.56 -4.30
N GLU A 67 -7.72 31.50 -3.35
CA GLU A 67 -7.32 31.28 -1.94
C GLU A 67 -8.11 30.09 -1.36
N SER A 68 -7.41 29.18 -0.69
CA SER A 68 -8.00 28.06 0.04
C SER A 68 -8.65 28.55 1.35
N LYS A 69 -9.41 27.68 2.03
CA LYS A 69 -10.01 28.01 3.34
C LYS A 69 -9.67 26.96 4.38
N LEU A 70 -9.44 27.41 5.61
CA LEU A 70 -9.53 26.58 6.80
C LEU A 70 -10.95 26.72 7.37
N PHE A 71 -11.67 25.62 7.47
CA PHE A 71 -12.97 25.53 8.15
C PHE A 71 -12.80 24.97 9.55
N ILE A 72 -13.52 25.54 10.50
CA ILE A 72 -13.69 25.03 11.85
C ILE A 72 -15.13 24.56 11.97
N VAL A 73 -15.34 23.28 12.23
CA VAL A 73 -16.65 22.65 12.35
C VAL A 73 -16.88 22.26 13.80
N ASP A 74 -17.93 22.81 14.43
CA ASP A 74 -18.43 22.36 15.72
C ASP A 74 -19.07 20.98 15.57
N ILE A 75 -18.49 20.00 16.27
CA ILE A 75 -18.92 18.60 16.27
C ILE A 75 -19.47 18.17 17.63
N LYS A 76 -19.77 19.11 18.55
CA LYS A 76 -20.35 18.81 19.86
C LYS A 76 -21.65 18.02 19.76
N ASN A 77 -22.45 18.30 18.74
CA ASN A 77 -23.54 17.42 18.33
C ASN A 77 -23.14 16.66 17.07
N ILE A 78 -22.61 15.46 17.26
CA ILE A 78 -22.15 14.58 16.17
C ILE A 78 -23.22 14.25 15.13
N LYS A 79 -24.51 14.38 15.46
CA LYS A 79 -25.63 14.15 14.53
C LYS A 79 -25.95 15.36 13.66
N ASN A 80 -25.48 16.54 14.06
CA ASN A 80 -25.72 17.79 13.36
C ASN A 80 -24.48 18.70 13.49
N PRO A 81 -23.33 18.28 12.94
CA PRO A 81 -22.13 19.10 12.92
C PRO A 81 -22.35 20.36 12.08
N LYS A 82 -21.71 21.48 12.46
CA LYS A 82 -21.92 22.77 11.80
C LYS A 82 -20.63 23.56 11.68
N VAL A 83 -20.43 24.22 10.55
CA VAL A 83 -19.36 25.21 10.39
C VAL A 83 -19.54 26.31 11.45
N ALA A 84 -18.55 26.43 12.34
CA ALA A 84 -18.47 27.48 13.36
C ALA A 84 -17.83 28.74 12.79
N GLY A 85 -16.76 28.59 12.02
CA GLY A 85 -16.04 29.70 11.40
C GLY A 85 -15.08 29.23 10.31
N SER A 86 -14.50 30.19 9.61
CA SER A 86 -13.50 29.92 8.57
C SER A 86 -12.56 31.11 8.40
N CYS A 87 -11.35 30.86 7.88
CA CYS A 87 -10.45 31.91 7.40
C CYS A 87 -9.79 31.49 6.07
N ASN A 88 -9.37 32.49 5.30
CA ASN A 88 -8.61 32.24 4.08
C ASN A 88 -7.18 31.80 4.45
N ILE A 89 -6.68 30.82 3.71
CA ILE A 89 -5.31 30.34 3.75
C ILE A 89 -4.75 30.31 2.31
N PRO A 90 -3.43 30.31 2.12
CA PRO A 90 -2.85 30.23 0.79
C PRO A 90 -3.37 29.02 0.00
N ALA A 91 -3.41 29.14 -1.32
CA ALA A 91 -3.75 28.03 -2.20
C ALA A 91 -2.80 26.83 -1.98
N ASN A 92 -3.25 25.62 -2.31
CA ASN A 92 -2.47 24.39 -2.20
C ASN A 92 -2.03 24.07 -0.76
N SER A 93 -2.95 24.23 0.20
CA SER A 93 -2.72 23.80 1.58
C SER A 93 -3.05 22.33 1.80
N TRP A 94 -2.15 21.55 2.42
CA TRP A 94 -2.26 20.09 2.45
C TRP A 94 -2.65 19.50 3.80
N SER A 95 -1.83 19.73 4.85
CA SER A 95 -2.12 19.25 6.20
C SER A 95 -2.64 20.37 7.10
N VAL A 96 -3.31 19.97 8.17
CA VAL A 96 -3.70 20.83 9.29
C VAL A 96 -3.38 20.10 10.58
N PHE A 97 -2.73 20.80 11.51
CA PHE A 97 -2.44 20.31 12.85
C PHE A 97 -2.90 21.34 13.87
N VAL A 98 -3.43 20.91 15.02
CA VAL A 98 -3.87 21.83 16.07
C VAL A 98 -3.15 21.53 17.36
N LYS A 99 -2.64 22.59 17.99
CA LYS A 99 -2.08 22.55 19.33
C LYS A 99 -2.51 23.79 20.10
N ASP A 100 -3.04 23.59 21.29
CA ASP A 100 -3.53 24.64 22.18
C ASP A 100 -4.57 25.54 21.50
N SER A 101 -4.23 26.81 21.28
CA SER A 101 -5.07 27.83 20.64
C SER A 101 -4.66 28.15 19.21
N PHE A 102 -3.83 27.32 18.58
CA PHE A 102 -3.32 27.55 17.23
C PHE A 102 -3.56 26.36 16.31
N ALA A 103 -4.00 26.64 15.10
CA ALA A 103 -3.96 25.71 13.98
C ALA A 103 -2.76 26.04 13.08
N TYR A 104 -2.11 25.00 12.58
CA TYR A 104 -0.93 25.08 11.72
C TYR A 104 -1.28 24.43 10.40
N THR A 105 -1.05 25.13 9.30
CA THR A 105 -1.28 24.60 7.95
C THR A 105 -0.04 24.79 7.09
N THR A 106 0.24 23.84 6.23
CA THR A 106 1.30 23.92 5.22
C THR A 106 0.68 24.24 3.88
N SER A 107 1.33 25.08 3.08
CA SER A 107 0.97 25.35 1.69
C SER A 107 2.18 25.27 0.77
N SER A 108 2.09 24.46 -0.28
CA SER A 108 3.20 24.24 -1.22
C SER A 108 3.14 25.22 -2.38
N VAL A 109 4.26 25.85 -2.71
CA VAL A 109 4.35 26.82 -3.81
C VAL A 109 4.93 26.12 -5.03
N MET A 110 4.15 26.04 -6.11
CA MET A 110 4.62 25.50 -7.39
C MET A 110 5.45 26.56 -8.12
N ASP A 111 6.67 26.20 -8.51
CA ASP A 111 7.44 26.95 -9.48
C ASP A 111 6.88 26.68 -10.89
N GLU A 112 6.36 27.72 -11.55
CA GLU A 112 5.72 27.59 -12.86
C GLU A 112 6.70 27.24 -13.99
N GLU A 113 8.00 27.51 -13.83
CA GLU A 113 9.03 27.25 -14.84
C GLU A 113 9.59 25.83 -14.74
N THR A 114 9.82 25.34 -13.52
CA THR A 114 10.37 23.99 -13.27
C THR A 114 9.29 22.94 -13.01
N LYS A 115 8.05 23.36 -12.74
CA LYS A 115 6.95 22.50 -12.30
C LYS A 115 7.27 21.72 -11.01
N SER A 116 8.11 22.28 -10.15
CA SER A 116 8.50 21.67 -8.87
C SER A 116 8.00 22.46 -7.67
N TYR A 117 7.81 21.79 -6.53
CA TYR A 117 7.44 22.39 -5.25
C TYR A 117 8.68 22.59 -4.38
N SER A 118 9.55 23.52 -4.77
CA SER A 118 10.84 23.77 -4.10
C SER A 118 10.72 24.63 -2.84
N ASN A 119 9.54 25.18 -2.56
CA ASN A 119 9.30 26.02 -1.39
C ASN A 119 7.86 25.87 -0.90
N SER A 120 7.70 25.90 0.41
CA SER A 120 6.42 25.86 1.09
C SER A 120 6.33 26.95 2.14
N VAL A 121 5.13 27.16 2.68
CA VAL A 121 4.89 28.12 3.75
C VAL A 121 4.08 27.43 4.84
N LEU A 122 4.52 27.57 6.09
CA LEU A 122 3.70 27.31 7.27
C LEU A 122 2.85 28.55 7.55
N GLN A 123 1.56 28.36 7.81
CA GLN A 123 0.69 29.37 8.40
C GLN A 123 0.34 28.99 9.82
N VAL A 124 0.32 29.98 10.71
CA VAL A 124 -0.15 29.86 12.08
C VAL A 124 -1.44 30.65 12.21
N ILE A 125 -2.53 29.97 12.54
CA ILE A 125 -3.86 30.54 12.66
C ILE A 125 -4.26 30.55 14.13
N ASP A 126 -4.57 31.72 14.67
CA ASP A 126 -5.22 31.89 15.96
C ASP A 126 -6.65 31.38 15.89
N ILE A 127 -6.94 30.36 16.69
CA ILE A 127 -8.26 29.74 16.78
C ILE A 127 -8.90 29.97 18.15
N THR A 128 -8.43 30.93 18.95
CA THR A 128 -9.07 31.25 20.24
C THR A 128 -10.54 31.59 20.05
N ASN A 129 -10.87 32.37 19.02
CA ASN A 129 -12.25 32.56 18.57
C ASN A 129 -12.57 31.63 17.39
N LYS A 130 -13.23 30.50 17.67
CA LYS A 130 -13.60 29.49 16.67
C LYS A 130 -14.51 30.01 15.55
N ASN A 131 -15.26 31.08 15.81
CA ASN A 131 -16.16 31.69 14.83
C ASN A 131 -15.46 32.70 13.91
N ALA A 132 -14.25 33.15 14.29
CA ALA A 132 -13.47 34.11 13.54
C ALA A 132 -11.97 33.79 13.69
N PRO A 133 -11.50 32.65 13.14
CA PRO A 133 -10.08 32.31 13.15
C PRO A 133 -9.28 33.36 12.36
N LEU A 134 -8.04 33.61 12.78
CA LEU A 134 -7.22 34.69 12.23
C LEU A 134 -5.78 34.24 11.97
N LEU A 135 -5.28 34.48 10.75
CA LEU A 135 -3.86 34.26 10.44
C LEU A 135 -2.98 35.17 11.31
N LYS A 136 -2.06 34.58 12.07
CA LYS A 136 -1.23 35.25 13.09
C LYS A 136 0.26 35.21 12.79
N GLY A 137 0.75 34.12 12.21
CA GLY A 137 2.17 33.91 11.92
C GLY A 137 2.38 33.14 10.63
N LYS A 138 3.61 33.18 10.11
CA LYS A 138 4.04 32.38 8.96
C LYS A 138 5.55 32.16 8.93
N CYS A 139 6.00 31.08 8.32
CA CYS A 139 7.41 30.90 7.95
C CYS A 139 7.56 30.16 6.63
N SER A 140 8.60 30.48 5.86
CA SER A 140 8.96 29.70 4.68
C SER A 140 9.63 28.40 5.10
N ILE A 141 9.27 27.31 4.44
CA ILE A 141 9.84 25.97 4.61
C ILE A 141 10.51 25.60 3.29
N PRO A 142 11.81 25.25 3.29
CA PRO A 142 12.47 24.71 2.09
C PRO A 142 11.82 23.39 1.64
N GLY A 143 11.62 23.22 0.33
CA GLY A 143 11.00 22.04 -0.26
C GLY A 143 9.47 22.01 -0.16
N GLY A 144 8.88 20.88 -0.54
CA GLY A 144 7.43 20.64 -0.50
C GLY A 144 7.02 20.11 0.87
N ALA A 145 6.07 20.74 1.55
CA ALA A 145 5.62 20.33 2.87
C ALA A 145 4.32 19.50 2.78
N TRP A 146 4.31 18.32 3.39
CA TRP A 146 3.16 17.40 3.38
C TRP A 146 2.49 17.34 4.75
N GLU A 147 2.88 16.36 5.59
CA GLU A 147 2.22 16.06 6.86
C GLU A 147 2.95 16.65 8.05
N ILE A 148 2.21 16.96 9.13
CA ILE A 148 2.71 17.66 10.31
C ILE A 148 2.42 16.82 11.55
N ASP A 149 3.46 16.56 12.34
CA ASP A 149 3.30 16.11 13.73
C ASP A 149 4.12 17.01 14.67
N THR A 150 3.94 16.87 15.98
CA THR A 150 4.58 17.72 16.97
C THR A 150 5.26 16.94 18.08
N LYS A 151 6.31 17.57 18.63
CA LYS A 151 6.86 17.22 19.93
C LYS A 151 7.23 18.49 20.66
N ASP A 152 6.69 18.65 21.87
CA ASP A 152 6.87 19.86 22.68
C ASP A 152 6.56 21.12 21.86
N ASN A 153 7.51 22.05 21.71
CA ASN A 153 7.36 23.28 20.93
C ASN A 153 7.95 23.18 19.51
N PHE A 154 8.06 21.97 18.97
CA PHE A 154 8.55 21.75 17.62
C PHE A 154 7.48 21.07 16.76
N LEU A 155 7.26 21.62 15.57
CA LEU A 155 6.58 20.90 14.49
C LEU A 155 7.64 20.16 13.67
N ILE A 156 7.33 18.93 13.30
CA ILE A 156 8.13 18.13 12.40
C ILE A 156 7.27 17.88 11.17
N ILE A 157 7.75 18.31 10.02
CA ILE A 157 6.98 18.36 8.78
C ILE A 157 7.69 17.54 7.72
N SER A 158 6.99 16.57 7.13
CA SER A 158 7.55 15.74 6.05
C SER A 158 7.83 16.58 4.79
N ASN A 159 8.92 16.23 4.10
CA ASN A 159 9.41 16.96 2.94
C ASN A 159 9.34 16.11 1.66
N ASN A 160 8.75 16.70 0.61
CA ASN A 160 8.65 16.11 -0.72
C ASN A 160 10.01 15.82 -1.36
N GLU A 161 11.08 16.51 -0.97
CA GLU A 161 12.45 16.23 -1.45
C GLU A 161 13.19 15.20 -0.56
N GLY A 162 12.50 14.66 0.46
CA GLY A 162 13.01 13.68 1.41
C GLY A 162 13.24 14.23 2.81
N GLY A 163 12.89 13.40 3.78
CA GLY A 163 13.06 13.63 5.21
C GLY A 163 12.08 14.63 5.81
N VAL A 164 12.54 15.43 6.78
CA VAL A 164 11.70 16.33 7.58
C VAL A 164 12.32 17.69 7.82
N ASN A 165 11.47 18.70 7.93
CA ASN A 165 11.81 20.02 8.46
C ASN A 165 11.34 20.14 9.92
N ILE A 166 12.18 20.69 10.79
CA ILE A 166 11.89 20.91 12.21
C ILE A 166 11.71 22.41 12.45
N ILE A 167 10.55 22.79 12.97
CA ILE A 167 10.12 24.18 13.12
C ILE A 167 9.85 24.47 14.59
N ASP A 168 10.54 25.45 15.14
CA ASP A 168 10.27 25.98 16.48
C ASP A 168 9.02 26.89 16.44
N ILE A 169 8.03 26.54 17.26
CA ILE A 169 6.76 27.26 17.42
C ILE A 169 6.60 27.87 18.83
N SER A 170 7.68 28.02 19.58
CA SER A 170 7.69 28.66 20.91
C SER A 170 7.20 30.12 20.88
N ASP A 171 7.46 30.84 19.78
CA ASP A 171 6.78 32.09 19.44
C ASP A 171 5.89 31.87 18.21
N SER A 172 4.61 31.62 18.44
CA SER A 172 3.62 31.34 17.37
C SER A 172 3.42 32.52 16.41
N ASN A 173 3.85 33.74 16.73
CA ASN A 173 3.83 34.87 15.79
C ASN A 173 5.01 34.83 14.80
N ASN A 174 6.09 34.13 15.18
CA ASN A 174 7.33 34.09 14.44
C ASN A 174 7.94 32.67 14.45
N PRO A 175 7.22 31.67 13.88
CA PRO A 175 7.74 30.31 13.78
C PRO A 175 8.99 30.30 12.91
N LYS A 176 9.92 29.36 13.16
CA LYS A 176 11.19 29.30 12.43
C LYS A 176 11.63 27.87 12.20
N VAL A 177 12.04 27.57 10.97
CA VAL A 177 12.79 26.34 10.68
C VAL A 177 14.12 26.41 11.43
N VAL A 178 14.35 25.47 12.34
CA VAL A 178 15.56 25.39 13.17
C VAL A 178 16.49 24.26 12.73
N ASN A 179 15.96 23.25 12.05
CA ASN A 179 16.75 22.14 11.54
C ASN A 179 16.01 21.40 10.41
N SER A 180 16.74 20.57 9.66
CA SER A 180 16.17 19.61 8.72
C SER A 180 16.96 18.31 8.79
N LEU A 181 16.30 17.21 8.48
CA LEU A 181 16.93 15.90 8.34
C LEU A 181 16.51 15.37 6.98
N ASN A 182 17.47 15.07 6.11
CA ASN A 182 17.19 14.47 4.82
C ASN A 182 17.26 12.96 4.93
N THR A 183 16.32 12.29 4.27
CA THR A 183 16.35 10.85 4.04
C THR A 183 16.55 10.59 2.54
N GLY A 184 16.63 9.32 2.13
CA GLY A 184 16.95 8.95 0.74
C GLY A 184 15.76 9.00 -0.22
N GLY A 185 14.53 8.96 0.29
CA GLY A 185 13.30 8.91 -0.50
C GLY A 185 12.49 10.20 -0.46
N ASN A 186 11.20 10.13 -0.83
CA ASN A 186 10.23 11.21 -0.72
C ASN A 186 9.37 10.96 0.52
N SER A 187 9.38 11.88 1.49
CA SER A 187 8.63 11.69 2.74
C SER A 187 7.20 12.21 2.61
N TYR A 188 6.24 11.28 2.65
CA TYR A 188 4.82 11.59 2.47
C TYR A 188 4.08 11.80 3.79
N ASP A 189 4.39 10.99 4.81
CA ASP A 189 3.69 10.98 6.10
C ASP A 189 4.69 10.84 7.26
N ILE A 190 4.32 11.35 8.44
CA ILE A 190 5.07 11.22 9.68
C ILE A 190 4.15 11.07 10.89
N THR A 191 4.52 10.19 11.81
CA THR A 191 3.98 10.17 13.17
C THR A 191 5.09 10.11 14.22
N ILE A 192 4.86 10.72 15.38
CA ILE A 192 5.79 10.80 16.50
C ILE A 192 5.24 10.02 17.68
N SER A 193 6.08 9.14 18.25
CA SER A 193 5.80 8.47 19.52
C SER A 193 7.02 8.56 20.43
N GLY A 194 6.85 9.23 21.56
CA GLY A 194 7.92 9.47 22.54
C GLY A 194 9.13 10.18 21.94
N ASN A 195 10.24 9.43 21.80
CA ASN A 195 11.52 9.95 21.31
C ASN A 195 11.80 9.61 19.84
N TYR A 196 10.83 9.10 19.09
CA TYR A 196 11.01 8.65 17.73
C TYR A 196 9.98 9.25 16.77
N GLY A 197 10.41 9.54 15.55
CA GLY A 197 9.56 9.83 14.40
C GLY A 197 9.58 8.64 13.43
N TYR A 198 8.42 8.30 12.89
CA TYR A 198 8.20 7.20 11.96
C TYR A 198 7.69 7.79 10.65
N ILE A 199 8.44 7.57 9.57
CA ILE A 199 8.25 8.26 8.29
C ILE A 199 7.93 7.21 7.20
N ALA A 200 6.90 7.50 6.40
CA ALA A 200 6.66 6.82 5.13
C ALA A 200 7.45 7.54 4.02
N ASP A 201 8.59 6.95 3.62
CA ASP A 201 9.65 7.63 2.87
C ASP A 201 9.87 7.09 1.44
N GLY A 202 8.77 6.88 0.69
CA GLY A 202 8.82 6.47 -0.72
C GLY A 202 9.69 5.24 -0.96
N PHE A 203 10.65 5.31 -1.89
CA PHE A 203 11.60 4.23 -2.21
C PHE A 203 12.48 3.72 -1.05
N GLU A 204 12.65 4.48 0.03
CA GLU A 204 13.35 4.00 1.24
C GLU A 204 12.41 3.21 2.17
N GLY A 205 11.11 3.17 1.84
CA GLY A 205 10.10 2.44 2.58
C GLY A 205 9.78 3.11 3.91
N PHE A 206 10.13 2.46 5.01
CA PHE A 206 9.82 2.91 6.37
C PHE A 206 11.08 3.35 7.10
N VAL A 207 11.14 4.62 7.49
CA VAL A 207 12.30 5.19 8.17
C VAL A 207 11.94 5.58 9.60
N ILE A 208 12.81 5.22 10.55
CA ILE A 208 12.68 5.63 11.96
C ILE A 208 13.80 6.61 12.30
N ILE A 209 13.43 7.78 12.81
CA ILE A 209 14.37 8.83 13.22
C ILE A 209 14.29 9.06 14.73
N GLY A 210 15.44 9.32 15.36
CA GLY A 210 15.49 9.74 16.76
C GLY A 210 15.27 11.25 16.91
N LEU A 211 14.44 11.66 17.87
CA LEU A 211 14.11 13.06 18.17
C LEU A 211 14.80 13.57 19.44
N GLN A 212 15.97 13.01 19.75
CA GLN A 212 16.72 13.28 20.97
C GLN A 212 17.81 14.32 20.67
N LYS A 213 18.09 15.23 21.62
CA LYS A 213 19.20 16.21 21.47
C LYS A 213 20.57 15.54 21.52
N GLU A 214 20.69 14.39 22.18
CA GLU A 214 21.92 13.61 22.35
C GLU A 214 21.63 12.12 22.13
N LYS A 215 22.67 11.31 21.84
CA LYS A 215 22.53 9.85 21.77
C LYS A 215 22.13 9.34 23.18
N PRO A 216 21.14 8.44 23.30
CA PRO A 216 20.70 7.95 24.61
C PRO A 216 21.85 7.23 25.34
N GLU A 217 22.13 7.65 26.58
CA GLU A 217 22.91 6.89 27.56
C GLU A 217 21.97 5.98 28.37
N GLU A 218 22.42 4.80 28.75
CA GLU A 218 21.66 3.79 29.50
C GLU A 218 21.32 4.29 30.93
N GLU A 219 20.05 4.56 31.23
CA GLU A 219 19.61 5.00 32.55
C GLU A 219 19.27 3.82 33.50
N ASN A 220 19.89 3.84 34.68
CA ASN A 220 19.56 3.01 35.84
C ASN A 220 18.49 3.72 36.69
N ILE A 221 17.40 3.03 37.02
CA ILE A 221 16.30 3.58 37.83
C ILE A 221 16.39 3.06 39.28
N THR A 222 16.33 3.98 40.26
CA THR A 222 16.01 3.66 41.66
C THR A 222 14.74 4.41 42.08
N ALA A 223 13.78 3.70 42.65
CA ALA A 223 12.50 4.22 43.13
C ALA A 223 12.54 4.56 44.64
N GLY A 224 11.76 5.54 45.06
CA GLY A 224 11.53 5.94 46.46
C GLY A 224 10.03 6.06 46.76
N ASP A 225 9.65 5.73 48.01
CA ASP A 225 8.27 5.57 48.49
C ASP A 225 7.58 6.88 48.93
N GLY A 226 6.23 6.87 48.95
CA GLY A 226 5.42 7.89 49.62
C GLY A 226 3.93 7.56 49.85
N SER A 227 3.65 6.80 50.91
CA SER A 227 2.52 6.85 51.89
C SER A 227 1.03 7.19 51.56
N ASN A 228 0.16 6.27 52.05
CA ASN A 228 -1.16 6.42 52.72
C ASN A 228 -2.32 7.16 52.01
N GLU A 229 -2.91 6.49 51.03
CA GLU A 229 -4.33 6.60 50.68
C GLU A 229 -5.05 5.27 51.02
N THR A 230 -6.38 5.27 51.13
CA THR A 230 -7.14 4.03 51.35
C THR A 230 -6.98 3.13 50.13
N ASN A 231 -6.14 2.10 50.24
CA ASN A 231 -5.79 1.23 49.13
C ASN A 231 -7.03 0.70 48.37
N THR A 232 -7.14 1.10 47.11
CA THR A 232 -8.17 0.75 46.14
C THR A 232 -7.66 -0.38 45.27
N SER A 233 -8.36 -1.51 45.26
CA SER A 233 -7.97 -2.68 44.47
C SER A 233 -7.56 -2.32 43.02
N PRO A 234 -6.49 -2.94 42.49
CA PRO A 234 -6.02 -2.70 41.13
C PRO A 234 -7.09 -3.09 40.11
N ARG A 235 -6.96 -2.63 38.87
CA ARG A 235 -7.86 -3.01 37.78
C ARG A 235 -7.14 -3.87 36.75
N ALA A 236 -7.57 -5.13 36.64
CA ALA A 236 -7.04 -6.07 35.66
C ALA A 236 -7.66 -5.88 34.28
N PHE A 237 -6.81 -5.82 33.25
CA PHE A 237 -7.22 -5.84 31.84
C PHE A 237 -6.42 -6.89 31.07
N ILE A 238 -7.07 -7.56 30.12
CA ILE A 238 -6.40 -8.49 29.20
C ILE A 238 -6.65 -8.00 27.78
N LYS A 239 -5.56 -7.66 27.10
CA LYS A 239 -5.56 -7.43 25.65
C LYS A 239 -4.98 -8.65 24.95
N VAL A 240 -5.60 -9.07 23.85
CA VAL A 240 -5.22 -10.30 23.12
C VAL A 240 -4.85 -10.00 21.69
N PHE A 241 -3.67 -10.47 21.30
CA PHE A 241 -3.04 -10.28 20.01
C PHE A 241 -2.46 -11.60 19.49
N GLY A 242 -2.20 -11.66 18.19
CA GLY A 242 -1.74 -12.87 17.50
C GLY A 242 -2.43 -13.02 16.15
N ASP A 243 -2.04 -14.03 15.40
CA ASP A 243 -2.59 -14.31 14.07
C ASP A 243 -4.04 -14.76 14.18
N LYS A 244 -4.95 -13.87 13.78
CA LYS A 244 -6.38 -14.09 13.87
C LYS A 244 -6.95 -14.49 12.52
N ILE A 245 -7.93 -15.39 12.52
CA ILE A 245 -8.66 -15.80 11.30
C ILE A 245 -9.96 -15.00 11.14
N ASN A 246 -10.35 -14.20 12.14
CA ASN A 246 -11.51 -13.28 12.18
C ASN A 246 -11.35 -12.25 13.34
N ILE A 247 -12.35 -11.43 13.68
CA ILE A 247 -12.27 -10.45 14.78
C ILE A 247 -11.97 -11.09 16.17
N VAL A 248 -12.18 -12.41 16.37
CA VAL A 248 -12.11 -13.08 17.70
C VAL A 248 -11.39 -14.45 17.81
N ASP A 249 -10.89 -15.09 16.73
CA ASP A 249 -10.37 -16.49 16.80
C ASP A 249 -8.90 -16.64 16.32
N PHE A 250 -8.13 -17.58 16.90
CA PHE A 250 -6.66 -17.80 16.72
C PHE A 250 -6.30 -19.18 16.11
N ILE A 251 -5.06 -19.35 15.64
CA ILE A 251 -4.53 -20.58 15.01
C ILE A 251 -3.69 -21.42 15.99
N ALA A 252 -3.88 -22.74 15.97
CA ALA A 252 -3.04 -23.68 16.72
C ALA A 252 -1.59 -23.68 16.22
N ASP A 253 -0.64 -23.89 17.13
CA ASP A 253 0.82 -23.83 16.90
C ASP A 253 1.38 -22.43 16.54
N ASN A 254 0.55 -21.38 16.62
CA ASN A 254 1.02 -19.99 16.67
C ASN A 254 0.94 -19.45 18.11
N PRO A 255 1.90 -18.63 18.54
CA PRO A 255 1.81 -17.97 19.84
C PRO A 255 0.66 -16.96 19.83
N VAL A 256 -0.18 -17.03 20.86
CA VAL A 256 -1.15 -15.97 21.17
C VAL A 256 -0.56 -15.14 22.30
N TYR A 257 -0.58 -13.83 22.10
CA TYR A 257 0.00 -12.87 23.02
C TYR A 257 -1.10 -12.22 23.85
N PHE A 258 -0.89 -12.18 25.15
CA PHE A 258 -1.74 -11.52 26.13
C PHE A 258 -0.94 -10.44 26.82
N SER A 259 -1.51 -9.25 26.91
CA SER A 259 -0.89 -8.12 27.58
C SER A 259 -1.78 -7.63 28.71
N ALA A 260 -1.16 -7.42 29.86
CA ALA A 260 -1.75 -6.79 31.03
C ALA A 260 -1.43 -5.28 31.10
N ARG A 261 -0.75 -4.69 30.11
CA ARG A 261 -0.27 -3.28 30.13
C ARG A 261 -1.36 -2.22 30.38
N ASP A 262 -2.61 -2.53 30.04
CA ASP A 262 -3.74 -1.64 30.31
C ASP A 262 -4.24 -1.74 31.77
N SER A 263 -3.68 -2.66 32.57
CA SER A 263 -3.90 -2.80 34.01
C SER A 263 -3.18 -1.71 34.77
N PHE A 264 -3.84 -1.21 35.81
CA PHE A 264 -3.29 -0.14 36.64
C PHE A 264 -3.86 -0.24 38.04
N ASP A 265 -3.09 0.29 39.00
CA ASP A 265 -3.60 0.57 40.34
C ASP A 265 -4.12 2.02 40.40
N PRO A 266 -5.37 2.26 40.84
CA PRO A 266 -5.91 3.62 40.99
C PRO A 266 -5.10 4.54 41.90
N ASP A 267 -4.39 3.96 42.87
CA ASP A 267 -3.63 4.69 43.88
C ASP A 267 -2.13 4.75 43.51
N GLY A 268 -1.74 4.12 42.40
CA GLY A 268 -0.39 4.16 41.85
C GLY A 268 0.59 3.19 42.51
N ASP A 269 0.09 2.21 43.27
CA ASP A 269 0.91 1.14 43.86
C ASP A 269 1.52 0.23 42.77
N ASP A 270 2.69 -0.35 43.08
CA ASP A 270 3.32 -1.36 42.22
C ASP A 270 2.44 -2.60 42.09
N ILE A 271 2.18 -3.04 40.86
CA ILE A 271 1.32 -4.19 40.57
C ILE A 271 2.11 -5.39 40.05
N SER A 272 1.61 -6.57 40.41
CA SER A 272 2.14 -7.87 39.99
C SER A 272 1.07 -8.70 39.30
N TYR A 273 1.51 -9.64 38.47
CA TYR A 273 0.65 -10.35 37.52
C TYR A 273 0.77 -11.86 37.67
N LYS A 274 -0.38 -12.56 37.61
CA LYS A 274 -0.45 -14.03 37.53
C LYS A 274 -1.41 -14.45 36.44
N TRP A 275 -0.90 -15.21 35.49
CA TRP A 275 -1.67 -15.71 34.35
C TRP A 275 -2.14 -17.14 34.57
N TYR A 276 -3.32 -17.46 34.04
CA TYR A 276 -3.91 -18.79 34.09
C TYR A 276 -4.51 -19.16 32.74
N VAL A 277 -4.33 -20.42 32.32
CA VAL A 277 -4.98 -21.02 31.16
C VAL A 277 -5.85 -22.19 31.62
N ASN A 278 -7.16 -22.13 31.34
CA ASN A 278 -8.17 -23.08 31.83
C ASN A 278 -8.06 -23.34 33.34
N GLY A 279 -7.81 -22.27 34.11
CA GLY A 279 -7.67 -22.32 35.57
C GLY A 279 -6.33 -22.85 36.09
N THR A 280 -5.37 -23.18 35.22
CA THR A 280 -4.02 -23.60 35.63
C THR A 280 -3.06 -22.42 35.57
N GLU A 281 -2.38 -22.10 36.68
CA GLU A 281 -1.39 -21.01 36.76
C GLU A 281 -0.19 -21.30 35.84
N VAL A 282 0.21 -20.29 35.07
CA VAL A 282 1.40 -20.35 34.20
C VAL A 282 2.57 -19.79 35.00
N LEU A 283 3.51 -20.66 35.40
CA LEU A 283 4.67 -20.29 36.24
C LEU A 283 5.94 -20.14 35.39
N ASN A 284 6.84 -19.24 35.81
CA ASN A 284 8.14 -18.93 35.19
C ASN A 284 9.12 -20.13 35.01
N ASN A 285 8.75 -21.37 35.40
CA ASN A 285 9.62 -22.55 35.40
C ASN A 285 8.94 -23.86 34.94
N TYR A 286 8.16 -23.86 33.85
CA TYR A 286 7.69 -25.10 33.19
C TYR A 286 8.18 -25.20 31.72
N PRO A 287 8.35 -26.41 31.15
CA PRO A 287 9.20 -26.64 29.99
C PRO A 287 8.54 -26.31 28.64
N GLN A 288 9.34 -25.66 27.78
CA GLN A 288 9.31 -25.54 26.31
C GLN A 288 8.07 -25.03 25.55
N ASN A 289 6.87 -24.92 26.12
CA ASN A 289 5.67 -24.57 25.32
C ASN A 289 4.95 -23.26 25.71
N SER A 290 5.56 -22.40 26.51
CA SER A 290 5.02 -21.07 26.83
C SER A 290 6.19 -20.13 27.06
N ILE A 291 6.31 -19.09 26.23
CA ILE A 291 7.34 -18.07 26.39
C ILE A 291 6.66 -16.95 27.18
N ILE A 292 7.07 -16.76 28.43
CA ILE A 292 6.75 -15.52 29.14
C ILE A 292 7.69 -14.47 28.55
N SER A 293 7.14 -13.31 28.20
CA SER A 293 7.98 -12.22 27.70
C SER A 293 9.00 -11.82 28.78
N GLU A 294 9.95 -10.93 28.48
CA GLU A 294 10.93 -10.43 29.46
C GLU A 294 10.29 -9.72 30.69
N SER A 295 8.95 -9.56 30.72
CA SER A 295 8.17 -9.01 31.83
C SER A 295 6.96 -9.90 32.21
N ASP A 296 6.60 -9.96 33.49
CA ASP A 296 5.42 -10.68 34.01
C ASP A 296 4.08 -10.07 33.50
N GLU A 297 4.13 -8.87 32.92
CA GLU A 297 3.02 -8.15 32.29
C GLU A 297 2.49 -8.81 31.01
N GLU A 298 3.25 -9.70 30.42
CA GLU A 298 3.01 -10.24 29.08
C GLU A 298 3.18 -11.75 29.03
N LEU A 299 2.20 -12.41 28.43
CA LEU A 299 2.17 -13.85 28.23
C LEU A 299 2.14 -14.17 26.73
N ALA A 300 3.09 -14.95 26.23
CA ALA A 300 2.94 -15.63 24.94
C ALA A 300 2.66 -17.13 25.17
N TYR A 301 1.47 -17.58 24.80
CA TYR A 301 1.06 -18.96 25.00
C TYR A 301 0.86 -19.68 23.67
N LEU A 302 1.49 -20.86 23.52
CA LEU A 302 1.40 -21.69 22.32
C LEU A 302 0.30 -22.74 22.49
N PHE A 303 -0.79 -22.60 21.74
CA PHE A 303 -1.91 -23.56 21.78
C PHE A 303 -1.71 -24.67 20.74
N GLN A 304 -1.32 -25.87 21.16
CA GLN A 304 -0.99 -26.97 20.24
C GLN A 304 -2.19 -27.74 19.66
N LYS A 305 -3.42 -27.39 20.07
CA LYS A 305 -4.65 -28.09 19.65
C LYS A 305 -5.79 -27.09 19.54
N ARG A 306 -6.70 -27.33 18.58
CA ARG A 306 -7.98 -26.61 18.54
C ARG A 306 -8.78 -26.80 19.82
N GLY A 307 -9.54 -25.78 20.19
CA GLY A 307 -10.44 -25.78 21.33
C GLY A 307 -10.80 -24.37 21.79
N ASP A 308 -11.74 -24.31 22.72
CA ASP A 308 -12.04 -23.08 23.46
C ASP A 308 -11.18 -23.05 24.73
N PHE A 309 -10.55 -21.91 25.01
CA PHE A 309 -9.67 -21.71 26.15
C PHE A 309 -10.08 -20.48 26.94
N GLU A 310 -10.15 -20.62 28.26
CA GLU A 310 -10.30 -19.49 29.19
C GLU A 310 -8.93 -19.01 29.63
N ILE A 311 -8.62 -17.76 29.35
CA ILE A 311 -7.44 -17.06 29.85
C ILE A 311 -7.88 -16.15 30.97
N SER A 312 -7.21 -16.23 32.11
CA SER A 312 -7.48 -15.31 33.21
C SER A 312 -6.19 -14.73 33.78
N LEU A 313 -6.30 -13.49 34.23
CA LEU A 313 -5.23 -12.70 34.82
C LEU A 313 -5.66 -12.30 36.22
N THR A 314 -4.77 -12.47 37.20
CA THR A 314 -4.90 -11.84 38.51
C THR A 314 -3.84 -10.75 38.64
N VAL A 315 -4.28 -9.53 38.96
CA VAL A 315 -3.40 -8.38 39.24
C VAL A 315 -3.46 -8.09 40.74
N SER A 316 -2.30 -7.86 41.36
CA SER A 316 -2.14 -7.68 42.81
C SER A 316 -1.23 -6.51 43.13
N ASP A 317 -1.67 -5.61 44.00
CA ASP A 317 -0.87 -4.52 44.59
C ASP A 317 -0.07 -4.98 45.85
N GLY A 318 -0.22 -6.25 46.24
CA GLY A 318 0.39 -6.85 47.43
C GLY A 318 -0.56 -7.00 48.63
N ASN A 319 -1.69 -6.30 48.62
CA ASN A 319 -2.75 -6.32 49.64
C ASN A 319 -4.11 -6.75 49.07
N LEU A 320 -4.52 -6.20 47.92
CA LEU A 320 -5.76 -6.47 47.20
C LEU A 320 -5.47 -7.03 45.81
N THR A 321 -6.49 -7.67 45.22
CA THR A 321 -6.37 -8.29 43.91
C THR A 321 -7.62 -8.07 43.07
N SER A 322 -7.44 -8.00 41.75
CA SER A 322 -8.53 -8.08 40.79
C SER A 322 -8.25 -9.07 39.68
N GLN A 323 -9.31 -9.47 38.98
CA GLN A 323 -9.24 -10.48 37.95
C GLN A 323 -9.90 -10.04 36.64
N ALA A 324 -9.29 -10.44 35.54
CA ALA A 324 -9.86 -10.35 34.21
C ALA A 324 -9.89 -11.74 33.56
N LYS A 325 -10.89 -11.97 32.70
CA LYS A 325 -11.05 -13.22 31.95
C LYS A 325 -11.30 -12.95 30.48
N LYS A 326 -10.76 -13.81 29.63
CA LYS A 326 -11.02 -13.80 28.18
C LYS A 326 -11.22 -15.23 27.69
N GLN A 327 -12.33 -15.44 26.99
CA GLN A 327 -12.51 -16.66 26.21
C GLN A 327 -11.85 -16.45 24.85
N ILE A 328 -11.03 -17.41 24.44
CA ILE A 328 -10.44 -17.45 23.11
C ILE A 328 -10.78 -18.78 22.46
N LYS A 329 -10.96 -18.76 21.15
CA LYS A 329 -11.14 -19.94 20.34
C LYS A 329 -9.89 -20.15 19.51
N VAL A 330 -9.33 -21.34 19.58
CA VAL A 330 -8.20 -21.77 18.76
C VAL A 330 -8.70 -22.79 17.77
N GLU A 331 -8.49 -22.53 16.49
CA GLU A 331 -8.79 -23.45 15.41
C GLU A 331 -7.52 -24.16 14.95
N ASN A 332 -7.66 -25.32 14.33
CA ASN A 332 -6.52 -25.94 13.65
C ASN A 332 -6.08 -25.03 12.49
N GLN A 333 -4.81 -25.08 12.12
CA GLN A 333 -4.28 -24.35 10.96
C GLN A 333 -5.25 -24.41 9.77
N PRO A 334 -5.69 -23.26 9.22
CA PRO A 334 -6.45 -23.26 7.99
C PRO A 334 -5.58 -23.83 6.86
N ALA A 335 -6.22 -24.40 5.84
CA ALA A 335 -5.54 -24.99 4.70
C ALA A 335 -4.52 -24.02 4.07
N VAL A 336 -3.32 -24.57 3.84
CA VAL A 336 -2.02 -23.88 3.86
C VAL A 336 -1.67 -23.27 2.50
N ILE A 337 -1.33 -21.98 2.47
CA ILE A 337 -0.36 -21.43 1.52
C ILE A 337 1.00 -21.65 2.19
N LYS A 338 1.75 -22.68 1.79
CA LYS A 338 3.00 -23.05 2.47
C LYS A 338 4.17 -22.46 1.70
N GLN A 339 4.91 -21.53 2.30
CA GLN A 339 6.19 -21.08 1.75
C GLN A 339 7.13 -22.28 1.64
N ILE A 340 7.56 -22.59 0.43
CA ILE A 340 8.46 -23.71 0.12
C ILE A 340 9.90 -23.21 0.17
N LYS A 341 10.15 -22.02 -0.38
CA LYS A 341 11.49 -21.48 -0.56
C LYS A 341 11.45 -19.95 -0.67
N GLU A 342 12.56 -19.32 -0.33
CA GLU A 342 12.81 -17.89 -0.46
C GLU A 342 13.98 -17.67 -1.42
N HIS A 343 13.88 -16.65 -2.26
CA HIS A 343 14.90 -16.24 -3.22
C HIS A 343 15.20 -14.76 -3.05
N ASN A 344 16.47 -14.43 -2.90
CA ASN A 344 16.93 -13.04 -2.82
C ASN A 344 17.82 -12.75 -4.01
N PHE A 345 17.51 -11.68 -4.74
CA PHE A 345 18.28 -11.23 -5.89
C PHE A 345 18.01 -9.75 -6.16
N ASP A 346 18.89 -9.14 -6.96
CA ASP A 346 18.64 -7.81 -7.48
C ASP A 346 18.22 -7.92 -8.94
N ILE A 347 17.28 -7.08 -9.36
CA ILE A 347 16.92 -6.92 -10.76
C ILE A 347 17.26 -5.52 -11.24
N GLU A 348 17.98 -5.46 -12.36
CA GLU A 348 18.25 -4.24 -13.11
C GLU A 348 17.31 -4.16 -14.31
N ILE A 349 16.50 -3.11 -14.38
CA ILE A 349 15.63 -2.74 -15.49
C ILE A 349 16.28 -1.55 -16.18
N GLU A 350 16.79 -1.75 -17.39
CA GLU A 350 17.47 -0.74 -18.20
C GLU A 350 16.66 -0.43 -19.45
N CYS A 351 16.24 0.82 -19.60
CA CYS A 351 15.77 1.34 -20.88
C CYS A 351 16.89 2.11 -21.56
N ARG A 352 17.10 1.84 -22.85
CA ARG A 352 18.10 2.48 -23.71
C ARG A 352 17.41 3.24 -24.83
N LEU A 353 17.90 4.45 -25.10
CA LEU A 353 17.59 5.23 -26.29
C LEU A 353 18.87 5.40 -27.11
N GLU A 354 18.90 4.89 -28.33
CA GLU A 354 20.00 5.03 -29.29
C GLU A 354 19.57 5.91 -30.47
N ASN A 355 20.30 6.99 -30.72
CA ASN A 355 20.03 7.87 -31.86
C ASN A 355 20.86 7.43 -33.08
N LYS A 356 20.25 6.70 -34.01
CA LYS A 356 20.86 6.25 -35.27
C LYS A 356 20.73 7.29 -36.40
N GLY A 357 19.83 8.24 -36.22
CA GLY A 357 19.47 9.27 -37.17
C GLY A 357 20.48 10.40 -37.28
N VAL A 358 20.22 11.30 -38.21
CA VAL A 358 21.11 12.44 -38.51
C VAL A 358 20.86 13.65 -37.60
N SER A 359 19.69 13.74 -36.97
CA SER A 359 19.28 14.84 -36.11
C SER A 359 19.51 14.56 -34.63
N ASN A 360 19.71 15.60 -33.83
CA ASN A 360 19.83 15.47 -32.37
C ASN A 360 18.46 15.27 -31.71
N LEU A 361 18.41 14.45 -30.65
CA LEU A 361 17.24 14.31 -29.79
C LEU A 361 17.36 15.25 -28.58
N LYS A 362 16.28 15.91 -28.16
CA LYS A 362 16.19 16.89 -27.06
C LYS A 362 14.93 16.69 -26.24
N ASP A 363 14.79 17.44 -25.14
CA ASP A 363 13.63 17.36 -24.22
C ASP A 363 13.33 15.91 -23.82
N ILE A 364 14.38 15.23 -23.34
CA ILE A 364 14.38 13.78 -23.15
C ILE A 364 13.87 13.47 -21.74
N GLU A 365 12.82 12.66 -21.68
CA GLU A 365 12.26 12.10 -20.46
C GLU A 365 12.16 10.59 -20.63
N CYS A 366 12.22 9.83 -19.55
CA CYS A 366 11.91 8.41 -19.58
C CYS A 366 10.95 8.05 -18.46
N TYR A 367 9.96 7.22 -18.76
CA TYR A 367 9.06 6.64 -17.78
C TYR A 367 9.40 5.16 -17.73
N LEU A 368 9.60 4.60 -16.54
CA LEU A 368 9.80 3.17 -16.34
C LEU A 368 8.96 2.70 -15.16
N ARG A 369 8.24 1.60 -15.34
CA ARG A 369 7.54 0.92 -14.26
C ARG A 369 8.50 0.46 -13.19
N THR A 370 8.07 0.66 -11.96
CA THR A 370 8.87 0.38 -10.78
C THR A 370 8.32 -0.86 -10.10
N PRO A 371 9.14 -1.90 -9.84
CA PRO A 371 8.68 -3.09 -9.13
C PRO A 371 8.06 -2.72 -7.77
N GLN A 372 6.94 -3.35 -7.41
CA GLN A 372 6.24 -3.11 -6.14
C GLN A 372 6.13 -4.38 -5.29
N THR A 373 6.04 -4.21 -3.97
CA THR A 373 5.80 -5.32 -3.04
C THR A 373 4.40 -5.90 -3.25
N TYR A 374 4.31 -7.22 -3.34
CA TYR A 374 3.04 -7.96 -3.36
C TYR A 374 3.10 -9.11 -2.39
N ASP A 375 2.68 -8.84 -1.16
CA ASP A 375 2.51 -9.87 -0.16
C ASP A 375 1.42 -10.88 -0.59
N PRO A 376 1.64 -12.19 -0.46
CA PRO A 376 2.83 -12.83 0.13
C PRO A 376 3.94 -13.18 -0.88
N PHE A 377 3.75 -12.95 -2.18
CA PHE A 377 4.60 -13.52 -3.25
C PHE A 377 5.97 -12.84 -3.44
N GLN A 378 6.05 -11.52 -3.27
CA GLN A 378 7.30 -10.77 -3.41
C GLN A 378 7.35 -9.54 -2.50
N VAL A 379 8.55 -9.19 -2.05
CA VAL A 379 8.86 -7.98 -1.30
C VAL A 379 9.98 -7.24 -2.02
N ILE A 380 9.76 -5.96 -2.29
CA ILE A 380 10.78 -5.06 -2.81
C ILE A 380 11.47 -4.42 -1.60
N ASN A 381 12.71 -4.82 -1.36
CA ASN A 381 13.47 -4.40 -0.18
C ASN A 381 14.10 -3.02 -0.34
N SER A 382 14.45 -2.65 -1.57
CA SER A 382 14.95 -1.31 -1.91
C SER A 382 14.91 -1.09 -3.40
N ILE A 383 14.85 0.18 -3.82
CA ILE A 383 14.94 0.62 -5.21
C ILE A 383 16.05 1.66 -5.33
N LYS A 384 16.84 1.59 -6.40
CA LYS A 384 17.87 2.56 -6.75
C LYS A 384 17.79 2.90 -8.23
N THR A 385 18.12 4.13 -8.58
CA THR A 385 18.16 4.60 -9.97
C THR A 385 19.57 5.00 -10.38
N ASN A 386 19.87 5.00 -11.68
CA ASN A 386 21.19 5.46 -12.17
C ASN A 386 21.39 6.97 -12.11
N ILE A 387 20.32 7.74 -11.90
CA ILE A 387 20.37 9.20 -11.73
C ILE A 387 19.56 9.60 -10.49
N THR A 388 19.91 10.73 -9.90
CA THR A 388 19.17 11.35 -8.79
C THR A 388 18.03 12.24 -9.30
N GLY A 389 17.00 12.48 -8.48
CA GLY A 389 15.88 13.36 -8.85
C GLY A 389 14.87 12.71 -9.81
N VAL A 390 14.72 11.39 -9.71
CA VAL A 390 13.66 10.63 -10.38
C VAL A 390 12.37 10.83 -9.58
N GLU A 391 11.29 11.19 -10.25
CA GLU A 391 9.98 11.40 -9.62
C GLU A 391 9.17 10.11 -9.62
N GLU A 392 8.38 9.89 -8.56
CA GLU A 392 7.37 8.84 -8.50
C GLU A 392 6.04 9.38 -9.04
N VAL A 393 5.45 8.67 -10.00
CA VAL A 393 4.11 8.98 -10.51
C VAL A 393 3.27 7.71 -10.59
N PHE A 394 1.97 7.83 -10.35
CA PHE A 394 1.02 6.74 -10.50
C PHE A 394 0.18 6.97 -11.74
N ASP A 395 -0.13 5.89 -12.47
CA ASP A 395 -1.15 5.94 -13.51
C ASP A 395 -2.57 5.79 -12.92
N ASP A 396 -3.58 5.88 -13.78
CA ASP A 396 -4.99 5.80 -13.37
C ASP A 396 -5.39 4.40 -12.83
N SER A 397 -4.53 3.39 -13.03
CA SER A 397 -4.65 2.04 -12.48
C SER A 397 -3.77 1.81 -11.24
N TRP A 398 -3.18 2.87 -10.68
CA TRP A 398 -2.29 2.84 -9.51
C TRP A 398 -0.99 2.05 -9.71
N ASN A 399 -0.53 1.89 -10.94
CA ASN A 399 0.80 1.35 -11.21
C ASN A 399 1.86 2.43 -10.92
N LEU A 400 2.92 2.06 -10.20
CA LEU A 400 4.01 2.97 -9.87
C LEU A 400 5.01 3.10 -11.03
N LEU A 401 5.24 4.33 -11.48
CA LEU A 401 6.20 4.70 -12.52
C LEU A 401 7.30 5.59 -11.93
N SER A 402 8.55 5.30 -12.30
CA SER A 402 9.70 6.16 -12.14
C SER A 402 9.81 7.09 -13.34
N HIS A 403 9.74 8.40 -13.12
CA HIS A 403 9.90 9.44 -14.14
C HIS A 403 11.31 10.03 -14.09
N PHE A 404 12.12 9.66 -15.06
CA PHE A 404 13.48 10.14 -15.27
C PHE A 404 13.46 11.44 -16.07
N LYS A 405 13.83 12.55 -15.42
CA LYS A 405 14.05 13.85 -16.07
C LYS A 405 15.53 14.08 -16.31
N PHE A 406 15.93 14.03 -17.57
CA PHE A 406 17.29 14.38 -17.98
C PHE A 406 17.31 15.90 -18.23
N GLY A 407 17.89 16.67 -17.31
CA GLY A 407 17.69 18.14 -17.18
C GLY A 407 17.77 19.00 -18.47
N LYS A 408 17.26 20.25 -18.39
CA LYS A 408 17.18 21.21 -19.51
C LYS A 408 18.50 21.27 -20.31
N GLY A 409 18.49 20.73 -21.52
CA GLY A 409 19.67 20.67 -22.41
C GLY A 409 20.29 19.28 -22.58
N ALA A 410 19.71 18.22 -22.01
CA ALA A 410 20.05 16.85 -22.36
C ALA A 410 19.83 16.64 -23.86
N VAL A 411 20.88 16.20 -24.57
CA VAL A 411 20.87 15.96 -26.01
C VAL A 411 21.47 14.60 -26.31
N VAL A 412 20.73 13.72 -27.01
CA VAL A 412 21.34 12.53 -27.64
C VAL A 412 21.80 12.91 -29.03
N LYS A 413 23.11 13.12 -29.19
CA LYS A 413 23.72 13.40 -30.50
C LYS A 413 23.62 12.20 -31.43
N LYS A 414 23.81 12.43 -32.73
CA LYS A 414 23.96 11.35 -33.73
C LYS A 414 24.96 10.28 -33.26
N GLY A 415 24.55 9.02 -33.28
CA GLY A 415 25.32 7.86 -32.82
C GLY A 415 25.48 7.77 -31.29
N GLY A 416 24.80 8.65 -30.55
CA GLY A 416 24.80 8.67 -29.09
C GLY A 416 23.73 7.77 -28.49
N MET A 417 23.86 7.50 -27.19
CA MET A 417 22.94 6.66 -26.44
C MET A 417 22.71 7.21 -25.03
N LEU A 418 21.49 7.05 -24.52
CA LEU A 418 21.08 7.42 -23.16
C LEU A 418 20.41 6.23 -22.46
N LYS A 419 20.53 6.17 -21.13
CA LYS A 419 20.02 5.05 -20.31
C LYS A 419 19.24 5.56 -19.11
N ALA A 420 18.09 4.95 -18.86
CA ALA A 420 17.36 5.02 -17.59
C ALA A 420 17.43 3.62 -16.96
N ILE A 421 17.85 3.55 -15.70
CA ILE A 421 18.05 2.26 -15.02
C ILE A 421 17.41 2.30 -13.64
N ILE A 422 16.58 1.31 -13.36
CA ILE A 422 16.09 0.95 -12.02
C ILE A 422 16.81 -0.32 -11.58
N THR A 423 17.33 -0.34 -10.36
CA THR A 423 17.82 -1.55 -9.69
C THR A 423 16.97 -1.78 -8.45
N ALA A 424 16.19 -2.86 -8.43
CA ALA A 424 15.38 -3.24 -7.28
C ALA A 424 15.98 -4.47 -6.60
N SER A 425 16.10 -4.42 -5.27
CA SER A 425 16.44 -5.60 -4.46
C SER A 425 15.15 -6.31 -4.08
N VAL A 426 15.05 -7.60 -4.38
CA VAL A 426 13.81 -8.36 -4.32
C VAL A 426 13.98 -9.61 -3.47
N THR A 427 13.03 -9.83 -2.57
CA THR A 427 12.76 -11.13 -1.94
C THR A 427 11.53 -11.74 -2.58
N MET A 428 11.67 -12.90 -3.20
CA MET A 428 10.58 -13.64 -3.85
C MET A 428 10.36 -14.97 -3.12
N TYR A 429 9.09 -15.34 -2.96
CA TYR A 429 8.70 -16.53 -2.21
C TYR A 429 8.02 -17.56 -3.10
N GLU A 430 8.43 -18.82 -2.98
CA GLU A 430 7.73 -19.95 -3.58
C GLU A 430 6.66 -20.46 -2.63
N TYR A 431 5.46 -20.72 -3.13
CA TYR A 431 4.37 -21.28 -2.33
C TYR A 431 3.82 -22.58 -2.90
N SER A 432 3.42 -23.50 -2.02
CA SER A 432 2.61 -24.66 -2.37
C SER A 432 1.20 -24.48 -1.84
N PHE A 433 0.24 -24.98 -2.61
CA PHE A 433 -1.18 -24.90 -2.34
C PHE A 433 -1.82 -26.29 -2.12
N PRO A 434 -1.29 -27.13 -1.20
CA PRO A 434 -1.65 -28.56 -1.13
C PRO A 434 -3.10 -28.84 -0.73
N ALA A 435 -3.81 -27.85 -0.15
CA ALA A 435 -5.12 -28.07 0.47
C ALA A 435 -6.15 -26.95 0.24
N ILE A 436 -6.00 -26.11 -0.79
CA ILE A 436 -6.97 -25.03 -1.05
C ILE A 436 -8.39 -25.60 -1.19
N ASN A 437 -9.30 -25.10 -0.36
CA ASN A 437 -10.70 -25.49 -0.35
C ASN A 437 -11.57 -24.27 0.00
N SER A 438 -12.52 -23.92 -0.86
CA SER A 438 -13.51 -22.86 -0.62
C SER A 438 -14.87 -23.38 -0.17
N ALA A 439 -14.99 -24.65 0.21
CA ALA A 439 -16.23 -25.19 0.78
C ALA A 439 -16.69 -24.36 2.00
N GLY A 440 -17.86 -23.74 1.89
CA GLY A 440 -18.43 -22.88 2.93
C GLY A 440 -17.83 -21.46 3.00
N LYS A 441 -16.90 -21.10 2.11
CA LYS A 441 -16.36 -19.74 1.99
C LYS A 441 -17.09 -19.01 0.86
N ASN A 442 -17.54 -17.79 1.13
CA ASN A 442 -18.15 -16.90 0.15
C ASN A 442 -17.29 -15.65 -0.03
N TYR A 443 -17.40 -15.00 -1.19
CA TYR A 443 -16.88 -13.65 -1.35
C TYR A 443 -17.65 -12.69 -0.46
N ASP A 444 -16.95 -11.72 0.12
CA ASP A 444 -17.58 -10.64 0.85
C ASP A 444 -18.35 -9.75 -0.15
N PRO A 445 -19.67 -9.53 0.02
CA PRO A 445 -20.43 -8.63 -0.84
C PRO A 445 -19.91 -7.18 -0.85
N GLY A 446 -19.12 -6.77 0.16
CA GLY A 446 -18.45 -5.47 0.22
C GLY A 446 -17.06 -5.42 -0.42
N ASP A 447 -16.57 -6.53 -0.98
CA ASP A 447 -15.28 -6.58 -1.67
C ASP A 447 -15.35 -5.83 -3.01
N GLU A 448 -14.71 -4.66 -3.11
CA GLU A 448 -14.71 -3.85 -4.33
C GLU A 448 -14.15 -4.62 -5.54
N ASP A 449 -13.14 -5.47 -5.32
CA ASP A 449 -12.56 -6.33 -6.37
C ASP A 449 -13.60 -7.32 -6.93
N LEU A 450 -14.58 -7.75 -6.11
CA LEU A 450 -15.61 -8.67 -6.57
C LEU A 450 -16.40 -8.04 -7.72
N SER A 451 -16.79 -6.77 -7.58
CA SER A 451 -17.54 -6.07 -8.63
C SER A 451 -16.66 -5.79 -9.86
N ILE A 452 -15.47 -5.22 -9.65
CA ILE A 452 -14.58 -4.77 -10.72
C ILE A 452 -14.06 -5.94 -11.57
N TYR A 453 -13.68 -7.04 -10.92
CA TYR A 453 -13.03 -8.16 -11.59
C TYR A 453 -13.98 -9.30 -11.92
N THR A 454 -15.30 -9.10 -11.84
CA THR A 454 -16.31 -10.02 -12.40
C THR A 454 -17.12 -9.43 -13.55
N THR A 455 -16.97 -8.13 -13.84
CA THR A 455 -17.56 -7.49 -15.03
C THR A 455 -16.76 -7.76 -16.29
N ASP A 456 -17.41 -7.60 -17.43
CA ASP A 456 -16.76 -7.63 -18.75
C ASP A 456 -15.73 -6.51 -18.90
N ASP A 457 -14.78 -6.76 -19.80
CA ASP A 457 -13.80 -5.81 -20.29
C ASP A 457 -13.59 -6.04 -21.78
N LEU A 458 -12.86 -5.15 -22.45
CA LEU A 458 -12.75 -5.10 -23.91
C LEU A 458 -12.36 -6.47 -24.53
N PHE A 459 -11.33 -7.17 -24.09
CA PHE A 459 -10.88 -8.49 -24.61
C PHE A 459 -11.32 -9.61 -23.67
N ILE A 460 -11.64 -9.28 -22.41
CA ILE A 460 -12.26 -10.17 -21.43
C ILE A 460 -13.77 -9.98 -21.56
N ASP A 461 -14.33 -10.30 -22.74
CA ASP A 461 -15.74 -10.12 -23.08
C ASP A 461 -16.62 -11.18 -22.39
N SER A 462 -16.62 -11.16 -21.05
CA SER A 462 -17.25 -12.19 -20.22
C SER A 462 -18.78 -12.18 -20.24
N ASP A 463 -19.38 -11.07 -20.70
CA ASP A 463 -20.81 -10.94 -20.96
C ASP A 463 -21.23 -11.53 -22.32
N ASN A 464 -20.27 -11.91 -23.18
CA ASN A 464 -20.52 -12.50 -24.49
C ASN A 464 -21.28 -13.83 -24.35
N PRO A 465 -22.38 -14.05 -25.09
CA PRO A 465 -23.20 -15.26 -24.96
C PRO A 465 -22.43 -16.57 -25.11
N ILE A 466 -21.40 -16.62 -25.97
CA ILE A 466 -20.61 -17.84 -26.20
C ILE A 466 -19.71 -18.13 -24.99
N ILE A 467 -19.16 -17.09 -24.35
CA ILE A 467 -18.38 -17.23 -23.12
C ILE A 467 -19.28 -17.68 -21.97
N ILE A 468 -20.44 -17.03 -21.79
CA ILE A 468 -21.43 -17.40 -20.78
C ILE A 468 -21.88 -18.86 -20.94
N GLU A 469 -22.19 -19.29 -22.18
CA GLU A 469 -22.60 -20.66 -22.46
C GLU A 469 -21.48 -21.66 -22.16
N ALA A 470 -20.25 -21.36 -22.62
CA ALA A 470 -19.09 -22.22 -22.37
C ALA A 470 -18.78 -22.35 -20.87
N ALA A 471 -18.83 -21.25 -20.13
CA ALA A 471 -18.65 -21.21 -18.69
C ALA A 471 -19.72 -22.04 -17.96
N LYS A 472 -21.01 -21.77 -18.23
CA LYS A 472 -22.14 -22.51 -17.63
C LYS A 472 -22.07 -24.01 -17.93
N LYS A 473 -21.81 -24.39 -19.17
CA LYS A 473 -21.70 -25.80 -19.58
C LYS A 473 -20.53 -26.51 -18.89
N THR A 474 -19.40 -25.82 -18.72
CA THR A 474 -18.20 -26.39 -18.10
C THR A 474 -18.33 -26.52 -16.60
N VAL A 475 -18.90 -25.51 -15.94
CA VAL A 475 -19.08 -25.48 -14.50
C VAL A 475 -20.21 -26.41 -14.03
N GLY A 476 -21.34 -26.42 -14.74
CA GLY A 476 -22.56 -27.15 -14.35
C GLY A 476 -23.12 -26.62 -13.03
N ASP A 477 -23.56 -27.53 -12.17
CA ASP A 477 -24.16 -27.20 -10.86
C ASP A 477 -23.12 -26.97 -9.73
N GLU A 478 -21.83 -26.86 -10.08
CA GLU A 478 -20.78 -26.64 -9.07
C GLU A 478 -20.87 -25.23 -8.49
N THR A 479 -20.83 -25.12 -7.17
CA THR A 479 -20.94 -23.85 -6.45
C THR A 479 -19.61 -23.38 -5.86
N ASP A 480 -18.67 -24.30 -5.63
CA ASP A 480 -17.38 -24.05 -5.00
C ASP A 480 -16.41 -23.31 -5.96
N PRO A 481 -15.99 -22.06 -5.66
CA PRO A 481 -15.16 -21.26 -6.56
C PRO A 481 -13.85 -21.93 -6.99
N VAL A 482 -13.17 -22.64 -6.09
CA VAL A 482 -11.93 -23.38 -6.41
C VAL A 482 -12.22 -24.51 -7.41
N LYS A 483 -13.31 -25.25 -7.22
CA LYS A 483 -13.67 -26.34 -8.13
C LYS A 483 -14.14 -25.82 -9.49
N LYS A 484 -14.89 -24.71 -9.50
CA LYS A 484 -15.26 -23.99 -10.72
C LYS A 484 -14.00 -23.57 -11.49
N ALA A 485 -13.08 -22.86 -10.85
CA ALA A 485 -11.81 -22.44 -11.45
C ALA A 485 -11.02 -23.64 -12.01
N LYS A 486 -10.91 -24.73 -11.26
CA LYS A 486 -10.25 -25.96 -11.72
C LYS A 486 -10.91 -26.61 -12.93
N LYS A 487 -12.24 -26.61 -13.02
CA LYS A 487 -12.99 -27.10 -14.19
C LYS A 487 -12.72 -26.24 -15.42
N LEU A 488 -12.76 -24.92 -15.25
CA LEU A 488 -12.48 -23.95 -16.30
C LEU A 488 -11.02 -24.02 -16.79
N TYR A 489 -10.06 -24.17 -15.87
CA TYR A 489 -8.64 -24.41 -16.20
C TYR A 489 -8.48 -25.61 -17.14
N LYS A 490 -9.07 -26.75 -16.77
CA LYS A 490 -9.02 -27.98 -17.59
C LYS A 490 -9.69 -27.78 -18.94
N TYR A 491 -10.77 -26.99 -18.99
CA TYR A 491 -11.44 -26.66 -20.24
C TYR A 491 -10.53 -25.85 -21.17
N VAL A 492 -9.91 -24.77 -20.67
CA VAL A 492 -9.01 -23.93 -21.48
C VAL A 492 -7.80 -24.74 -21.95
N ALA A 493 -7.14 -25.48 -21.06
CA ALA A 493 -6.01 -26.35 -21.41
C ALA A 493 -6.36 -27.37 -22.49
N ALA A 494 -7.56 -27.98 -22.42
CA ALA A 494 -8.02 -28.92 -23.44
C ALA A 494 -8.41 -28.23 -24.76
N LYS A 495 -8.95 -27.00 -24.68
CA LYS A 495 -9.57 -26.26 -25.79
C LYS A 495 -8.55 -25.53 -26.65
N LEU A 496 -7.50 -24.98 -26.05
CA LEU A 496 -6.48 -24.20 -26.76
C LEU A 496 -5.26 -25.04 -27.14
N ARG A 497 -4.59 -24.63 -28.23
CA ARG A 497 -3.26 -25.10 -28.63
C ARG A 497 -2.32 -23.92 -28.78
N TYR A 498 -1.07 -24.08 -28.37
CA TYR A 498 -0.09 -23.00 -28.45
C TYR A 498 0.23 -22.65 -29.90
N ASP A 499 0.14 -21.36 -30.27
CA ASP A 499 0.39 -20.85 -31.62
C ASP A 499 1.77 -20.17 -31.71
N PHE A 500 2.82 -20.96 -31.93
CA PHE A 500 4.19 -20.46 -32.09
C PHE A 500 4.36 -19.48 -33.26
N ALA A 501 3.49 -19.53 -34.28
CA ALA A 501 3.56 -18.61 -35.40
C ALA A 501 3.08 -17.20 -35.05
N ARG A 502 2.23 -17.09 -34.00
CA ARG A 502 1.70 -15.83 -33.46
C ARG A 502 2.61 -15.22 -32.40
N ALA A 503 3.53 -15.97 -31.80
CA ALA A 503 4.53 -15.49 -30.85
C ALA A 503 5.63 -14.65 -31.55
N LYS A 504 5.25 -13.51 -32.14
CA LYS A 504 6.14 -12.56 -32.84
C LYS A 504 6.04 -11.16 -32.21
N VAL A 505 7.02 -10.31 -32.51
CA VAL A 505 7.24 -8.98 -31.91
C VAL A 505 6.04 -8.01 -32.01
N ASN A 506 5.12 -8.22 -32.96
CA ASN A 506 3.91 -7.40 -33.11
C ASN A 506 2.64 -8.24 -32.84
N TYR A 507 2.46 -8.61 -31.57
CA TYR A 507 1.32 -9.40 -31.14
C TYR A 507 0.06 -8.54 -31.02
N GLU A 508 -0.98 -8.87 -31.79
CA GLU A 508 -2.32 -8.28 -31.65
C GLU A 508 -3.14 -9.08 -30.65
N PHE A 509 -3.88 -8.43 -29.75
CA PHE A 509 -4.82 -9.12 -28.85
C PHE A 509 -6.09 -9.56 -29.59
N MET A 510 -6.79 -10.55 -29.03
CA MET A 510 -8.10 -11.01 -29.49
C MET A 510 -9.08 -11.00 -28.33
N TYR A 511 -10.37 -10.86 -28.66
CA TYR A 511 -11.45 -11.03 -27.70
C TYR A 511 -11.50 -12.50 -27.22
N ALA A 512 -11.85 -12.74 -25.96
CA ALA A 512 -11.97 -14.09 -25.41
C ALA A 512 -12.93 -14.94 -26.23
N SER A 513 -14.04 -14.36 -26.72
CA SER A 513 -14.98 -15.06 -27.60
C SER A 513 -14.39 -15.46 -28.96
N GLU A 514 -13.41 -14.71 -29.48
CA GLU A 514 -12.68 -15.06 -30.70
C GLU A 514 -11.65 -16.15 -30.41
N ILE A 515 -10.87 -16.00 -29.34
CA ILE A 515 -9.89 -17.00 -28.87
C ILE A 515 -10.60 -18.35 -28.70
N LEU A 516 -11.79 -18.36 -28.09
CA LEU A 516 -12.59 -19.56 -27.88
C LEU A 516 -13.03 -20.24 -29.19
N LYS A 517 -13.38 -19.45 -30.22
CA LYS A 517 -13.76 -19.96 -31.55
C LYS A 517 -12.57 -20.54 -32.30
N ILE A 518 -11.44 -19.84 -32.26
CA ILE A 518 -10.20 -20.18 -32.98
C ILE A 518 -9.55 -21.43 -32.39
N GLY A 519 -9.53 -21.56 -31.06
CA GLY A 519 -8.99 -22.75 -30.38
C GLY A 519 -7.45 -22.83 -30.36
N LYS A 520 -6.76 -21.73 -30.62
CA LYS A 520 -5.29 -21.62 -30.56
C LYS A 520 -4.86 -20.19 -30.19
N GLY A 521 -3.71 -20.05 -29.53
CA GLY A 521 -3.21 -18.75 -29.06
C GLY A 521 -1.86 -18.84 -28.33
N VAL A 522 -1.36 -17.72 -27.81
CA VAL A 522 -0.13 -17.62 -27.00
C VAL A 522 -0.45 -17.33 -25.52
N CYS A 523 0.55 -17.06 -24.68
CA CYS A 523 0.37 -16.85 -23.24
C CYS A 523 -0.74 -15.85 -22.87
N ALA A 524 -0.78 -14.70 -23.54
CA ALA A 524 -1.83 -13.70 -23.35
C ALA A 524 -3.23 -14.23 -23.72
N ASP A 525 -3.39 -14.96 -24.82
CA ASP A 525 -4.68 -15.52 -25.24
C ASP A 525 -5.24 -16.53 -24.22
N TYR A 526 -4.37 -17.35 -23.64
CA TYR A 526 -4.75 -18.30 -22.58
C TYR A 526 -5.25 -17.56 -21.34
N ALA A 527 -4.52 -16.52 -20.92
CA ALA A 527 -4.87 -15.72 -19.75
C ALA A 527 -6.19 -14.95 -19.94
N ILE A 528 -6.39 -14.36 -21.12
CA ILE A 528 -7.62 -13.62 -21.49
C ILE A 528 -8.83 -14.56 -21.48
N LEU A 529 -8.76 -15.69 -22.18
CA LEU A 529 -9.89 -16.63 -22.24
C LEU A 529 -10.25 -17.17 -20.86
N TYR A 530 -9.24 -17.52 -20.06
CA TYR A 530 -9.49 -18.06 -18.72
C TYR A 530 -10.09 -17.02 -17.79
N ALA A 531 -9.58 -15.79 -17.80
CA ALA A 531 -10.18 -14.69 -17.06
C ALA A 531 -11.66 -14.51 -17.45
N ALA A 532 -11.99 -14.47 -18.74
CA ALA A 532 -13.37 -14.27 -19.21
C ALA A 532 -14.33 -15.36 -18.72
N LEU A 533 -13.90 -16.63 -18.76
CA LEU A 533 -14.69 -17.75 -18.27
C LEU A 533 -14.88 -17.73 -16.74
N LEU A 534 -13.87 -17.30 -15.99
CA LEU A 534 -13.94 -17.13 -14.53
C LEU A 534 -14.92 -16.01 -14.17
N ARG A 535 -14.80 -14.84 -14.82
CA ARG A 535 -15.69 -13.68 -14.61
C ARG A 535 -17.15 -14.03 -14.92
N ALA A 536 -17.40 -14.70 -16.05
CA ALA A 536 -18.72 -15.22 -16.41
C ALA A 536 -19.29 -16.24 -15.40
N SER A 537 -18.44 -16.82 -14.55
CA SER A 537 -18.80 -17.77 -13.48
C SER A 537 -18.90 -17.12 -12.09
N GLY A 538 -18.76 -15.79 -12.02
CA GLY A 538 -18.78 -14.99 -10.78
C GLY A 538 -17.50 -15.11 -9.95
N ILE A 539 -16.36 -15.39 -10.58
CA ILE A 539 -15.06 -15.52 -9.91
C ILE A 539 -14.18 -14.33 -10.34
N PRO A 540 -13.69 -13.51 -9.40
CA PRO A 540 -12.85 -12.37 -9.75
C PRO A 540 -11.53 -12.83 -10.35
N ALA A 541 -11.18 -12.28 -11.51
CA ALA A 541 -9.99 -12.67 -12.26
C ALA A 541 -9.36 -11.47 -12.99
N ARG A 542 -8.03 -11.42 -13.02
CA ARG A 542 -7.27 -10.43 -13.81
C ARG A 542 -6.14 -11.10 -14.57
N VAL A 543 -5.80 -10.54 -15.73
CA VAL A 543 -4.59 -10.93 -16.44
C VAL A 543 -3.41 -10.20 -15.77
N VAL A 544 -2.21 -10.75 -15.88
CA VAL A 544 -0.97 -10.14 -15.37
C VAL A 544 0.14 -10.39 -16.38
N GLY A 545 0.97 -9.37 -16.63
CA GLY A 545 2.20 -9.49 -17.41
C GLY A 545 3.44 -9.41 -16.52
N GLY A 546 4.50 -10.17 -16.85
CA GLY A 546 5.74 -10.11 -16.08
C GLY A 546 6.80 -11.13 -16.52
N ILE A 547 7.78 -11.37 -15.65
CA ILE A 547 8.85 -12.35 -15.88
C ILE A 547 8.60 -13.57 -14.98
N PRO A 548 8.47 -14.77 -15.54
CA PRO A 548 8.33 -15.97 -14.74
C PRO A 548 9.66 -16.32 -14.04
N SER A 549 9.57 -16.85 -12.83
CA SER A 549 10.72 -17.15 -11.99
C SER A 549 11.65 -18.17 -12.62
N PHE A 550 11.16 -19.12 -13.41
CA PHE A 550 12.04 -20.12 -14.01
C PHE A 550 13.07 -19.44 -14.93
N LEU A 551 12.69 -18.39 -15.68
CA LEU A 551 13.64 -17.59 -16.47
C LEU A 551 14.66 -16.89 -15.57
N ILE A 552 14.20 -16.34 -14.45
CA ILE A 552 15.04 -15.68 -13.44
C ILE A 552 16.04 -16.66 -12.81
N LEU A 553 15.58 -17.86 -12.48
CA LEU A 553 16.35 -18.90 -11.83
C LEU A 553 17.26 -19.65 -12.82
N SER A 554 16.95 -19.66 -14.12
CA SER A 554 17.78 -20.32 -15.14
C SER A 554 18.88 -19.44 -15.72
N GLU A 555 18.78 -18.11 -15.64
CA GLU A 555 19.67 -17.20 -16.37
C GLU A 555 20.47 -16.24 -15.48
N LYS A 556 21.73 -16.61 -15.19
CA LYS A 556 22.65 -15.71 -14.50
C LYS A 556 23.23 -14.67 -15.46
N GLY A 557 22.93 -13.39 -15.22
CA GLY A 557 23.61 -12.27 -15.88
C GLY A 557 23.38 -12.17 -17.39
N GLN A 558 22.32 -12.80 -17.90
CA GLN A 558 21.85 -12.64 -19.28
C GLN A 558 20.72 -11.62 -19.34
N GLU A 559 20.49 -11.08 -20.55
CA GLU A 559 19.36 -10.19 -20.84
C GLU A 559 18.12 -11.07 -20.98
N LEU A 560 17.13 -10.88 -20.11
CA LEU A 560 15.89 -11.66 -20.12
C LEU A 560 14.93 -11.13 -21.19
N ASP A 561 14.37 -12.03 -22.00
CA ASP A 561 13.23 -11.72 -22.86
C ASP A 561 11.96 -11.58 -22.01
N VAL A 562 11.33 -10.42 -22.06
CA VAL A 562 10.17 -10.09 -21.22
C VAL A 562 8.92 -10.20 -22.07
N GLY A 563 8.04 -11.13 -21.72
CA GLY A 563 6.82 -11.34 -22.48
C GLY A 563 6.01 -12.55 -22.06
N HIS A 564 5.80 -12.75 -20.74
CA HIS A 564 4.88 -13.77 -20.26
C HIS A 564 3.64 -13.16 -19.62
N ALA A 565 2.50 -13.84 -19.81
CA ALA A 565 1.22 -13.45 -19.24
C ALA A 565 0.51 -14.63 -18.61
N TRP A 566 -0.10 -14.41 -17.44
CA TRP A 566 -0.88 -15.39 -16.69
C TRP A 566 -2.15 -14.77 -16.10
N THR A 567 -2.96 -15.58 -15.41
CA THR A 567 -4.17 -15.10 -14.73
C THR A 567 -3.96 -15.13 -13.21
N GLU A 568 -4.26 -14.05 -12.51
CA GLU A 568 -4.48 -14.09 -11.07
C GLU A 568 -5.98 -14.27 -10.79
N VAL A 569 -6.31 -15.20 -9.89
CA VAL A 569 -7.69 -15.55 -9.52
C VAL A 569 -7.91 -15.25 -8.04
N LYS A 570 -8.89 -14.41 -7.72
CA LYS A 570 -9.22 -14.12 -6.32
C LYS A 570 -10.08 -15.26 -5.77
N LEU A 571 -9.57 -15.99 -4.79
CA LEU A 571 -10.27 -17.09 -4.14
C LEU A 571 -10.73 -16.68 -2.73
N PRO A 572 -11.96 -17.03 -2.32
CA PRO A 572 -12.53 -16.54 -1.08
C PRO A 572 -11.75 -17.11 0.12
N GLY A 573 -11.29 -16.22 0.99
CA GLY A 573 -10.44 -16.55 2.14
C GLY A 573 -9.01 -16.99 1.79
N TYR A 574 -8.53 -16.70 0.57
CA TYR A 574 -7.15 -16.94 0.13
C TYR A 574 -6.53 -15.76 -0.65
N GLY A 575 -7.34 -14.82 -1.16
CA GLY A 575 -6.83 -13.68 -1.92
C GLY A 575 -6.51 -14.02 -3.37
N TRP A 576 -5.67 -13.21 -4.01
CA TRP A 576 -5.25 -13.38 -5.40
C TRP A 576 -4.21 -14.49 -5.52
N ILE A 577 -4.50 -15.51 -6.33
CA ILE A 577 -3.59 -16.64 -6.58
C ILE A 577 -3.19 -16.66 -8.06
N PRO A 578 -1.89 -16.67 -8.38
CA PRO A 578 -1.44 -16.81 -9.76
C PRO A 578 -1.72 -18.22 -10.28
N ILE A 579 -2.22 -18.31 -11.51
CA ILE A 579 -2.50 -19.56 -12.21
C ILE A 579 -2.05 -19.40 -13.67
N ASP A 580 -1.09 -20.23 -14.07
CA ASP A 580 -0.64 -20.29 -15.45
C ASP A 580 -1.10 -21.57 -16.15
N ILE A 581 -1.89 -21.40 -17.20
CA ILE A 581 -2.43 -22.51 -17.99
C ILE A 581 -1.45 -22.94 -19.08
N THR A 582 -0.61 -22.02 -19.55
CA THR A 582 0.20 -22.18 -20.76
C THR A 582 1.29 -23.22 -20.58
N GLN A 583 1.78 -23.36 -19.35
CA GLN A 583 2.83 -24.30 -18.98
C GLN A 583 2.29 -25.72 -18.75
N GLU A 584 0.98 -25.92 -18.69
CA GLU A 584 0.32 -27.21 -18.43
C GLU A 584 0.84 -27.97 -17.18
N GLN A 585 1.50 -27.26 -16.25
CA GLN A 585 2.14 -27.84 -15.05
C GLN A 585 1.11 -28.26 -13.98
N GLY A 586 -0.17 -27.94 -14.18
CA GLY A 586 -1.26 -28.28 -13.27
C GLY A 586 -1.90 -27.06 -12.62
N PHE A 587 -3.16 -27.22 -12.19
CA PHE A 587 -3.93 -26.15 -11.56
C PHE A 587 -3.35 -25.75 -10.20
N MET A 588 -2.94 -24.49 -10.05
CA MET A 588 -2.28 -23.94 -8.85
C MET A 588 -1.04 -24.74 -8.47
N ASN A 589 -0.26 -25.18 -9.48
CA ASN A 589 1.08 -25.67 -9.18
C ASN A 589 1.97 -24.50 -8.73
N ALA A 590 3.12 -24.78 -8.12
CA ALA A 590 4.05 -23.75 -7.66
C ALA A 590 4.65 -23.03 -8.87
N ASP A 591 3.88 -22.13 -9.44
CA ASP A 591 4.31 -21.29 -10.54
C ASP A 591 4.84 -20.00 -9.92
N HIS A 592 6.15 -19.79 -10.02
CA HIS A 592 6.81 -18.66 -9.42
C HIS A 592 6.93 -17.52 -10.45
N PHE A 593 6.57 -16.30 -10.06
CA PHE A 593 6.51 -15.17 -10.98
C PHE A 593 7.00 -13.91 -10.30
N LEU A 594 7.85 -13.18 -10.99
CA LEU A 594 8.20 -11.82 -10.63
C LEU A 594 7.29 -10.87 -11.41
N ASN A 595 6.43 -10.19 -10.66
CA ASN A 595 5.57 -9.17 -11.21
C ASN A 595 6.32 -7.83 -11.15
N LEU A 596 7.18 -7.58 -12.15
CA LEU A 596 7.96 -6.34 -12.28
C LEU A 596 7.16 -5.18 -12.86
N ALA A 597 6.20 -5.53 -13.70
CA ALA A 597 5.44 -4.62 -14.51
C ALA A 597 4.23 -4.06 -13.79
N THR A 598 3.85 -4.67 -12.65
CA THR A 598 2.69 -4.33 -11.83
C THR A 598 1.37 -4.16 -12.56
N GLU A 599 1.29 -4.50 -13.85
CA GLU A 599 0.10 -4.22 -14.64
C GLU A 599 -1.06 -5.08 -14.15
N LYS A 600 -1.92 -4.42 -13.37
CA LYS A 600 -3.10 -4.98 -12.76
C LYS A 600 -4.23 -4.01 -13.06
N GLY A 601 -5.34 -4.54 -13.56
CA GLY A 601 -6.50 -3.74 -13.86
C GLY A 601 -7.46 -4.51 -14.74
N SER A 602 -8.70 -4.06 -14.79
CA SER A 602 -9.65 -4.59 -15.76
C SER A 602 -9.12 -4.32 -17.19
N SER A 603 -8.51 -3.14 -17.41
CA SER A 603 -8.18 -2.59 -18.73
C SER A 603 -6.68 -2.35 -19.03
N PHE A 604 -5.75 -3.07 -18.40
CA PHE A 604 -4.30 -2.80 -18.63
C PHE A 604 -3.74 -3.31 -19.98
N LEU A 605 -4.26 -4.42 -20.55
CA LEU A 605 -3.86 -4.86 -21.90
C LEU A 605 -4.34 -3.91 -23.01
N TYR A 606 -5.05 -2.84 -22.66
CA TYR A 606 -5.92 -2.10 -23.57
C TYR A 606 -5.50 -0.66 -23.78
N GLU A 607 -5.07 0.03 -22.72
CA GLU A 607 -4.61 1.43 -22.86
C GLU A 607 -3.22 1.56 -23.49
N SER A 608 -2.52 0.44 -23.74
CA SER A 608 -1.27 0.42 -24.50
C SER A 608 -1.44 0.05 -25.98
N GLN A 609 -2.68 -0.06 -26.51
CA GLN A 609 -2.91 -0.51 -27.91
C GLN A 609 -3.73 0.42 -28.81
N THR A 610 -3.97 1.69 -28.47
CA THR A 610 -4.14 2.71 -29.54
C THR A 610 -2.80 3.37 -29.81
N MET A 611 -2.00 2.66 -30.62
CA MET A 611 -0.58 2.90 -30.77
C MET A 611 -0.16 2.71 -32.25
N ASP A 612 0.06 3.80 -32.97
CA ASP A 612 0.98 3.87 -34.14
C ASP A 612 1.33 5.37 -34.32
N TRP A 613 2.54 5.82 -34.66
CA TRP A 613 3.49 5.26 -35.63
C TRP A 613 4.97 5.34 -35.23
N THR A 614 5.34 4.98 -33.98
CA THR A 614 6.65 4.33 -33.64
C THR A 614 6.85 4.21 -32.11
N SER A 615 6.29 3.17 -31.48
CA SER A 615 6.56 2.72 -30.10
C SER A 615 6.21 3.68 -28.96
N TYR A 616 5.03 3.49 -28.35
CA TYR A 616 4.63 4.12 -27.08
C TYR A 616 4.41 3.06 -25.99
N TYR A 617 5.45 2.30 -25.69
CA TYR A 617 5.50 1.53 -24.44
C TYR A 617 5.42 2.52 -23.26
N PHE A 618 4.65 2.20 -22.21
CA PHE A 618 4.66 2.95 -20.94
C PHE A 618 6.08 3.08 -20.39
N ASP A 619 6.91 2.07 -20.66
CA ASP A 619 8.36 2.07 -20.44
C ASP A 619 9.10 2.59 -21.67
N GLY A 620 9.65 3.79 -21.58
CA GLY A 620 10.37 4.33 -22.72
C GLY A 620 10.73 5.79 -22.60
N PHE A 621 11.55 6.23 -23.54
CA PHE A 621 11.93 7.61 -23.70
C PHE A 621 10.92 8.37 -24.55
N LYS A 622 10.54 9.54 -24.04
CA LYS A 622 9.91 10.63 -24.80
C LYS A 622 11.00 11.64 -25.14
N TYR A 623 11.02 12.11 -26.38
CA TYR A 623 11.98 13.10 -26.84
C TYR A 623 11.41 13.89 -28.03
N LYS A 624 11.99 15.07 -28.27
CA LYS A 624 11.82 15.87 -29.48
C LYS A 624 13.09 15.81 -30.32
N TRP A 625 13.03 16.28 -31.57
CA TRP A 625 14.19 16.33 -32.45
C TRP A 625 14.23 17.61 -33.28
N GLU A 626 15.41 17.90 -33.84
CA GLU A 626 15.62 19.02 -34.75
C GLU A 626 15.38 18.60 -36.21
N GLY A 627 14.69 19.44 -36.98
CA GLY A 627 14.41 19.21 -38.41
C GLY A 627 12.99 18.72 -38.70
N THR A 628 12.70 18.45 -39.97
CA THR A 628 11.36 18.09 -40.46
C THR A 628 11.18 16.59 -40.70
N GLU A 629 12.27 15.82 -40.68
CA GLU A 629 12.25 14.36 -40.87
C GLU A 629 12.28 13.67 -39.51
N GLN A 630 11.50 12.59 -39.37
CA GLN A 630 11.47 11.77 -38.16
C GLN A 630 12.87 11.13 -37.94
N PRO A 631 13.44 11.22 -36.73
CA PRO A 631 14.76 10.69 -36.46
C PRO A 631 14.71 9.17 -36.42
N GLU A 632 15.74 8.52 -36.95
CA GLU A 632 15.97 7.10 -36.77
C GLU A 632 16.48 6.87 -35.34
N ALA A 633 15.62 6.48 -34.42
CA ALA A 633 15.98 6.27 -33.03
C ALA A 633 15.39 4.96 -32.53
N ASP A 634 16.25 4.13 -31.94
CA ASP A 634 15.90 2.83 -31.44
C ASP A 634 15.79 2.88 -29.91
N GLN A 635 14.79 2.19 -29.39
CA GLN A 635 14.60 2.03 -27.96
C GLN A 635 14.61 0.54 -27.62
N SER A 636 15.26 0.18 -26.52
CA SER A 636 15.23 -1.18 -26.00
C SER A 636 15.06 -1.19 -24.50
N LEU A 637 14.32 -2.17 -24.00
CA LEU A 637 14.13 -2.43 -22.58
C LEU A 637 14.79 -3.76 -22.24
N ILE A 638 15.64 -3.76 -21.22
CA ILE A 638 16.51 -4.88 -20.90
C ILE A 638 16.43 -5.17 -19.41
N TYR A 639 16.28 -6.44 -19.08
CA TYR A 639 16.20 -6.90 -17.70
C TYR A 639 17.39 -7.79 -17.38
N ARG A 640 18.03 -7.58 -16.24
CA ARG A 640 19.16 -8.42 -15.78
C ARG A 640 19.01 -8.80 -14.32
N ILE A 641 19.17 -10.08 -14.04
CA ILE A 641 19.23 -10.61 -12.68
C ILE A 641 20.67 -10.60 -12.19
N LYS A 642 20.86 -10.00 -11.01
CA LYS A 642 22.13 -9.89 -10.31
C LYS A 642 22.01 -10.52 -8.93
N ASN A 643 23.15 -10.95 -8.39
CA ASN A 643 23.27 -11.45 -7.01
C ASN A 643 22.38 -12.65 -6.62
N LEU A 644 21.77 -13.34 -7.60
CA LEU A 644 21.05 -14.60 -7.36
C LEU A 644 22.04 -15.70 -6.91
N ALA A 645 21.70 -16.39 -5.83
CA ALA A 645 22.52 -17.46 -5.28
C ALA A 645 22.64 -18.63 -6.26
N LEU A 646 23.84 -19.22 -6.37
CA LEU A 646 24.08 -20.39 -7.23
C LEU A 646 23.23 -21.62 -6.81
N SER A 647 22.88 -21.75 -5.53
CA SER A 647 21.97 -22.79 -5.03
C SER A 647 20.52 -22.59 -5.47
N ASP A 648 20.17 -21.38 -5.92
CA ASP A 648 18.85 -21.07 -6.45
C ASP A 648 18.76 -21.28 -7.96
N MET A 649 19.90 -21.38 -8.64
CA MET A 649 19.97 -21.81 -10.03
C MET A 649 19.71 -23.32 -10.09
N GLN A 650 18.43 -23.70 -10.11
CA GLN A 650 18.06 -25.08 -10.32
C GLN A 650 18.30 -25.48 -11.78
N VAL A 651 18.93 -26.64 -11.94
CA VAL A 651 18.88 -27.47 -13.14
C VAL A 651 17.43 -27.91 -13.32
N TYR A 652 16.60 -27.13 -14.01
CA TYR A 652 15.35 -27.62 -14.60
C TYR A 652 15.73 -28.56 -15.77
N GLY A 653 16.24 -29.73 -15.41
CA GLY A 653 16.49 -30.83 -16.32
C GLY A 653 15.25 -31.71 -16.39
N GLY A 654 14.57 -31.64 -17.52
CA GLY A 654 13.50 -32.55 -17.95
C GLY A 654 13.43 -32.55 -19.45
#